data_AF-A0A2M8A5K1-F1
#
_entry.id   AF-A0A2M8A5K1-F1
#
_cell.length_a   1.000
_cell.length_b   1.000
_cell.length_c   1.000
_cell.angle_alpha   90.00
_cell.angle_beta   90.00
_cell.angle_gamma   90.00
#
_symmetry.space_group_name_H-M   'P 1'
#
loop_
_entity.id
_entity.type
_entity.pdbx_description
1 polymer ?
#
loop_
_entity_poly.entity_id
_entity_poly.type
_entity_poly.pdbx_seq_one_letter_code
_entity_poly.pdbx_strand_id
1 'polypeptide(L)'
;MKRKKILKITGISLLILLLILMVTPFLFKGKIESMLKKAINEQVNAKFDFSEVDLSLLRSFPKASLLISDLSLINNAPFEGDTLLIAQKIYLTFSLSQLFKSDGMAIDAFQVDHAFINIKIDSLERANYDIEKQSTASSSKEAKPKKASSFRLDLSEYEISHSRLNYLDESAKMHLRLDDFQHSGSGNLSAVNSLLKTKTQSLVSFEFGEINYFNQAKVSLDADLGIDLENQKYTFQENKTLINQLPLVFEGFVQLVDEGQNIDLSFKTPSSSFKNFLAIIPEEYAKNIENVETQGDFVVQGTVKGISDDTHIPHLDIRIASDKASFKYPELPKKVEDIYIKMDIKNETGLVEDTYIKLDTLCFRIDQDVFRANARLSNLAENMAVKTHIDGKIDLSKVSQAYPITMQTPLQGIVAANLKASFDKNAIEHNEYQRIESNGNLSLSDFVYQSDAFPNPIKISQAKIVFNPGRIRLTQFDATSGKSDIKASGNLDNLFGFLFADTELKGDFDLSSNSFAVSDFMDEEVTAENKQTEEKSSEENKTTEEGFKIPKLINAVVNVSANQVLYDNLTLKNVRGKAIIKDQKITFDNVASDIFGGKLGLAGDVSTQNETPDFNMKLNVQEFDIPQAFKGLDLFQSLTPLAAALTGRLNSSIDLSGKLDKDFAPDLNSLTGNLLASLLNAKMSPEKTALMSSLSSSLNFLDFSKLNLNDLKAHLDFKDGMVTVKPFQIKYQDIAINVSGTHGFDKKMNYKATFNVPAKYFGSQASDLLANLSGSDAKNLTVPVTALIGGTFDNPSVNTDMQSAISNLATQIANNQKQKLINQGTGALGNLLGGNKSVNDSIKKDSTTTKKPVEEAAKSLINNIFGNRKKKKDTVN
;
A
#
# COMPACT_ATOMS: atom_id res chain seq x y z
N MET A 1 5.75 6.43 -97.76
CA MET A 1 7.10 6.55 -97.13
C MET A 1 7.23 7.61 -96.04
N LYS A 2 6.49 8.75 -96.06
CA LYS A 2 6.67 9.83 -95.08
C LYS A 2 6.30 9.47 -93.62
N ARG A 3 5.23 8.68 -93.37
CA ARG A 3 4.82 8.27 -92.01
C ARG A 3 5.82 7.35 -91.26
N LYS A 4 6.47 6.39 -91.95
CA LYS A 4 7.49 5.51 -91.34
C LYS A 4 8.78 6.25 -90.96
N LYS A 5 9.19 7.25 -91.77
CA LYS A 5 10.34 8.12 -91.45
C LYS A 5 10.04 9.00 -90.24
N ILE A 6 8.85 9.58 -90.16
CA ILE A 6 8.43 10.39 -89.00
C ILE A 6 8.37 9.52 -87.74
N LEU A 7 7.74 8.34 -87.77
CA LEU A 7 7.71 7.44 -86.60
C LEU A 7 9.10 7.01 -86.14
N LYS A 8 10.02 6.73 -87.08
CA LYS A 8 11.40 6.35 -86.76
C LYS A 8 12.19 7.53 -86.19
N ILE A 9 12.02 8.73 -86.74
CA ILE A 9 12.66 9.95 -86.21
C ILE A 9 12.10 10.28 -84.83
N THR A 10 10.78 10.29 -84.64
CA THR A 10 10.14 10.50 -83.34
C THR A 10 10.58 9.43 -82.34
N GLY A 11 10.61 8.15 -82.71
CA GLY A 11 11.06 7.06 -81.85
C GLY A 11 12.54 7.18 -81.46
N ILE A 12 13.42 7.53 -82.41
CA ILE A 12 14.85 7.78 -82.14
C ILE A 12 15.04 9.02 -81.27
N SER A 13 14.34 10.11 -81.55
CA SER A 13 14.38 11.34 -80.75
C SER A 13 13.89 11.11 -79.32
N LEU A 14 12.84 10.30 -79.14
CA LEU A 14 12.29 9.96 -77.82
C LEU A 14 13.22 9.01 -77.06
N LEU A 15 13.87 8.06 -77.75
CA LEU A 15 14.89 7.19 -77.17
C LEU A 15 16.15 7.97 -76.77
N ILE A 16 16.61 8.91 -77.60
CA ILE A 16 17.72 9.82 -77.28
C ILE A 16 17.35 10.70 -76.09
N LEU A 17 16.14 11.27 -76.06
CA LEU A 17 15.66 12.08 -74.96
C LEU A 17 15.61 11.27 -73.65
N LEU A 18 15.10 10.04 -73.69
CA LEU A 18 15.04 9.15 -72.54
C LEU A 18 16.44 8.77 -72.04
N LEU A 19 17.38 8.51 -72.96
CA LEU A 19 18.77 8.23 -72.63
C LEU A 19 19.47 9.46 -72.02
N ILE A 20 19.20 10.67 -72.52
CA ILE A 20 19.68 11.92 -71.93
C ILE A 20 19.12 12.08 -70.51
N LEU A 21 17.80 11.93 -70.32
CA LEU A 21 17.15 12.04 -69.01
C LEU A 21 17.71 11.02 -67.99
N MET A 22 18.16 9.86 -68.45
CA MET A 22 18.76 8.81 -67.62
C MET A 22 20.24 9.09 -67.27
N VAL A 23 21.03 9.64 -68.20
CA VAL A 23 22.47 9.89 -68.03
C VAL A 23 22.76 11.21 -67.30
N THR A 24 21.97 12.26 -67.55
CA THR A 24 22.18 13.60 -66.96
C THR A 24 22.29 13.58 -65.42
N PRO A 25 21.43 12.87 -64.65
CA PRO A 25 21.62 12.62 -63.22
C PRO A 25 23.05 12.32 -62.76
N PHE A 26 23.70 11.34 -63.40
CA PHE A 26 25.02 10.85 -63.00
C PHE A 26 26.13 11.88 -63.22
N LEU A 27 25.99 12.74 -64.23
CA LEU A 27 26.98 13.79 -64.54
C LEU A 27 26.96 14.94 -63.52
N PHE A 28 25.80 15.23 -62.92
CA PHE A 28 25.63 16.37 -62.01
C PHE A 28 25.72 15.99 -60.52
N LYS A 29 25.53 14.71 -60.15
CA LYS A 29 25.55 14.21 -58.76
C LYS A 29 26.71 14.74 -57.92
N GLY A 30 27.97 14.46 -58.33
CA GLY A 30 29.15 14.85 -57.54
C GLY A 30 29.35 16.37 -57.42
N LYS A 31 28.95 17.13 -58.46
CA LYS A 31 29.00 18.60 -58.41
C LYS A 31 27.97 19.16 -57.43
N ILE A 32 26.76 18.61 -57.41
CA ILE A 32 25.68 19.03 -56.50
C ILE A 32 26.04 18.70 -55.05
N GLU A 33 26.56 17.50 -54.78
CA GLU A 33 27.00 17.08 -53.44
C GLU A 33 28.06 18.03 -52.85
N SER A 34 29.15 18.30 -53.60
CA SER A 34 30.21 19.20 -53.15
C SER A 34 29.70 20.64 -52.94
N MET A 35 28.80 21.09 -53.83
CA MET A 35 28.20 22.43 -53.73
C MET A 35 27.32 22.57 -52.48
N LEU A 36 26.46 21.60 -52.15
CA LEU A 36 25.61 21.65 -50.95
C LEU A 36 26.43 21.64 -49.66
N LYS A 37 27.35 20.68 -49.50
CA LYS A 37 28.15 20.57 -48.26
C LYS A 37 28.98 21.83 -48.03
N LYS A 38 29.56 22.42 -49.09
CA LYS A 38 30.36 23.65 -48.98
C LYS A 38 29.49 24.88 -48.72
N ALA A 39 28.40 25.05 -49.47
CA ALA A 39 27.54 26.23 -49.35
C ALA A 39 26.91 26.36 -47.95
N ILE A 40 26.46 25.25 -47.37
CA ILE A 40 25.80 25.27 -46.05
C ILE A 40 26.85 25.41 -44.93
N ASN A 41 27.89 24.56 -44.89
CA ASN A 41 28.89 24.62 -43.81
C ASN A 41 29.70 25.92 -43.79
N GLU A 42 29.85 26.63 -44.92
CA GLU A 42 30.49 27.97 -44.93
C GLU A 42 29.59 29.05 -44.32
N GLN A 43 28.27 28.89 -44.35
CA GLN A 43 27.30 29.89 -43.89
C GLN A 43 26.79 29.63 -42.46
N VAL A 44 26.80 28.38 -41.99
CA VAL A 44 26.30 28.02 -40.66
C VAL A 44 27.40 27.66 -39.66
N ASN A 45 27.19 27.98 -38.39
CA ASN A 45 27.95 27.55 -37.22
C ASN A 45 27.35 26.27 -36.63
N ALA A 46 27.27 25.24 -37.47
CA ALA A 46 26.80 23.91 -37.11
C ALA A 46 27.51 22.89 -38.01
N LYS A 47 27.50 21.63 -37.61
CA LYS A 47 27.99 20.52 -38.43
C LYS A 47 26.85 20.00 -39.30
N PHE A 48 26.88 20.37 -40.58
CA PHE A 48 25.95 19.86 -41.58
C PHE A 48 26.58 18.71 -42.38
N ASP A 49 25.91 17.56 -42.41
CA ASP A 49 26.33 16.38 -43.18
C ASP A 49 25.15 15.59 -43.74
N PHE A 50 25.41 14.72 -44.71
CA PHE A 50 24.44 13.77 -45.27
C PHE A 50 25.17 12.57 -45.92
N SER A 51 24.50 11.41 -46.01
CA SER A 51 25.06 10.17 -46.56
C SER A 51 25.16 10.18 -48.09
N GLU A 52 24.07 10.54 -48.77
CA GLU A 52 23.97 10.44 -50.23
C GLU A 52 23.06 11.52 -50.82
N VAL A 53 23.33 11.91 -52.07
CA VAL A 53 22.45 12.75 -52.89
C VAL A 53 22.16 12.07 -54.23
N ASP A 54 20.90 12.04 -54.65
CA ASP A 54 20.44 11.47 -55.93
C ASP A 54 19.59 12.46 -56.72
N LEU A 55 19.98 12.75 -57.97
CA LEU A 55 19.24 13.63 -58.87
C LEU A 55 18.37 12.79 -59.79
N SER A 56 17.07 13.05 -59.84
CA SER A 56 16.15 12.39 -60.78
C SER A 56 15.45 13.39 -61.67
N LEU A 57 15.50 13.14 -62.99
CA LEU A 57 14.72 13.90 -63.99
C LEU A 57 13.44 13.16 -64.41
N LEU A 58 13.26 11.92 -63.97
CA LEU A 58 12.09 11.09 -64.30
C LEU A 58 11.02 11.16 -63.20
N ARG A 59 11.43 11.24 -61.92
CA ARG A 59 10.53 11.21 -60.75
C ARG A 59 9.51 12.36 -60.76
N SER A 60 9.92 13.53 -61.25
CA SER A 60 9.11 14.75 -61.22
C SER A 60 9.02 15.44 -62.58
N PHE A 61 9.24 14.71 -63.70
CA PHE A 61 9.25 15.30 -65.05
C PHE A 61 7.94 16.07 -65.33
N PRO A 62 7.99 17.33 -65.85
CA PRO A 62 9.14 18.03 -66.46
C PRO A 62 9.98 18.88 -65.49
N LYS A 63 9.90 18.65 -64.17
CA LYS A 63 10.81 19.21 -63.16
C LYS A 63 11.91 18.20 -62.78
N ALA A 64 12.94 18.70 -62.12
CA ALA A 64 13.99 17.88 -61.53
C ALA A 64 13.71 17.71 -60.02
N SER A 65 14.07 16.55 -59.48
CA SER A 65 13.97 16.24 -58.05
C SER A 65 15.32 15.77 -57.52
N LEU A 66 15.72 16.29 -56.37
CA LEU A 66 16.94 15.94 -55.66
C LEU A 66 16.57 15.26 -54.34
N LEU A 67 16.96 14.01 -54.17
CA LEU A 67 16.87 13.29 -52.90
C LEU A 67 18.18 13.47 -52.13
N ILE A 68 18.07 13.87 -50.86
CA ILE A 68 19.16 13.89 -49.88
C ILE A 68 18.81 12.85 -48.81
N SER A 69 19.71 11.90 -48.59
CA SER A 69 19.51 10.80 -47.63
C SER A 69 20.33 11.01 -46.36
N ASP A 70 19.72 10.72 -45.21
CA ASP A 70 20.33 10.77 -43.87
C ASP A 70 21.03 12.10 -43.56
N LEU A 71 20.30 13.20 -43.75
CA LEU A 71 20.79 14.53 -43.42
C LEU A 71 20.88 14.70 -41.91
N SER A 72 21.97 15.30 -41.44
CA SER A 72 22.17 15.68 -40.04
C SER A 72 22.69 17.11 -39.93
N LEU A 73 22.13 17.84 -38.97
CA LEU A 73 22.54 19.18 -38.58
C LEU A 73 22.69 19.19 -37.07
N ILE A 74 23.95 19.14 -36.63
CA ILE A 74 24.34 19.08 -35.22
C ILE A 74 24.93 20.42 -34.82
N ASN A 75 24.46 20.96 -33.70
CA ASN A 75 24.89 22.25 -33.20
C ASN A 75 26.35 22.23 -32.72
N ASN A 76 27.03 23.37 -32.93
CA ASN A 76 28.25 23.71 -32.20
C ASN A 76 27.87 24.46 -30.91
N ALA A 77 28.88 24.92 -30.15
CA ALA A 77 28.66 25.81 -29.02
C ALA A 77 27.75 27.01 -29.40
N PRO A 78 26.81 27.41 -28.53
CA PRO A 78 26.64 27.00 -27.13
C PRO A 78 25.88 25.67 -26.91
N PHE A 79 25.31 25.07 -27.95
CA PHE A 79 24.54 23.81 -27.90
C PHE A 79 25.37 22.63 -28.46
N GLU A 80 26.65 22.54 -28.07
CA GLU A 80 27.59 21.61 -28.71
C GLU A 80 27.13 20.15 -28.60
N GLY A 81 27.00 19.49 -29.76
CA GLY A 81 26.58 18.08 -29.84
C GLY A 81 25.07 17.86 -29.85
N ASP A 82 24.26 18.88 -29.56
CA ASP A 82 22.80 18.79 -29.67
C ASP A 82 22.37 18.67 -31.14
N THR A 83 21.32 17.90 -31.36
CA THR A 83 20.72 17.77 -32.70
C THR A 83 19.74 18.91 -32.92
N LEU A 84 19.86 19.62 -34.05
CA LEU A 84 18.84 20.56 -34.52
C LEU A 84 17.88 19.88 -35.50
N LEU A 85 18.42 19.14 -36.46
CA LEU A 85 17.66 18.41 -37.48
C LEU A 85 18.38 17.13 -37.87
N ILE A 86 17.67 16.00 -37.84
CA ILE A 86 18.04 14.80 -38.59
C ILE A 86 16.86 14.46 -39.50
N ALA A 87 17.11 14.07 -40.75
CA ALA A 87 16.06 13.64 -41.67
C ALA A 87 16.54 12.47 -42.52
N GLN A 88 15.75 11.40 -42.59
CA GLN A 88 16.11 10.24 -43.42
C GLN A 88 16.07 10.56 -44.90
N LYS A 89 15.04 11.32 -45.34
CA LYS A 89 14.89 11.69 -46.75
C LYS A 89 14.39 13.12 -46.87
N ILE A 90 15.08 13.91 -47.68
CA ILE A 90 14.63 15.23 -48.11
C ILE A 90 14.57 15.24 -49.64
N TYR A 91 13.40 15.54 -50.19
CA TYR A 91 13.18 15.75 -51.61
C TYR A 91 13.10 17.25 -51.88
N LEU A 92 13.96 17.76 -52.77
CA LEU A 92 13.89 19.13 -53.27
C LEU A 92 13.44 19.08 -54.73
N THR A 93 12.40 19.82 -55.09
CA THR A 93 11.90 19.90 -56.46
C THR A 93 12.21 21.29 -57.03
N PHE A 94 12.74 21.33 -58.26
CA PHE A 94 13.07 22.58 -58.94
C PHE A 94 12.98 22.43 -60.46
N SER A 95 12.82 23.56 -61.14
CA SER A 95 12.74 23.60 -62.60
C SER A 95 14.05 23.19 -63.29
N LEU A 96 14.00 22.40 -64.38
CA LEU A 96 15.20 21.88 -65.09
C LEU A 96 16.18 22.98 -65.50
N SER A 97 15.69 24.17 -65.85
CA SER A 97 16.53 25.32 -66.24
C SER A 97 17.54 25.74 -65.16
N GLN A 98 17.29 25.39 -63.89
CA GLN A 98 18.15 25.77 -62.79
C GLN A 98 19.45 24.97 -62.72
N LEU A 99 19.47 23.75 -63.28
CA LEU A 99 20.69 22.94 -63.39
C LEU A 99 21.80 23.62 -64.22
N PHE A 100 21.41 24.60 -65.05
CA PHE A 100 22.30 25.32 -65.97
C PHE A 100 22.64 26.75 -65.51
N LYS A 101 22.07 27.23 -64.39
CA LYS A 101 22.36 28.56 -63.85
C LYS A 101 23.61 28.51 -62.96
N SER A 102 24.45 29.54 -63.04
CA SER A 102 25.63 29.71 -62.16
C SER A 102 25.31 30.41 -60.84
N ASP A 103 24.19 31.15 -60.79
CA ASP A 103 23.90 32.14 -59.74
C ASP A 103 22.70 31.72 -58.86
N GLY A 104 22.75 30.48 -58.41
CA GLY A 104 21.85 29.94 -57.40
C GLY A 104 20.65 29.13 -57.88
N MET A 105 20.07 28.36 -56.95
CA MET A 105 18.96 27.43 -57.18
C MET A 105 17.71 27.92 -56.44
N ALA A 106 16.60 28.05 -57.16
CA ALA A 106 15.29 28.37 -56.61
C ALA A 106 14.49 27.08 -56.35
N ILE A 107 14.12 26.83 -55.11
CA ILE A 107 13.42 25.59 -54.75
C ILE A 107 11.92 25.82 -54.93
N ASP A 108 11.27 25.01 -55.76
CA ASP A 108 9.83 25.13 -56.03
C ASP A 108 9.00 24.42 -54.95
N ALA A 109 9.50 23.28 -54.44
CA ALA A 109 8.86 22.51 -53.37
C ALA A 109 9.88 21.67 -52.59
N PHE A 110 9.58 21.35 -51.33
CA PHE A 110 10.35 20.38 -50.56
C PHE A 110 9.45 19.35 -49.87
N GLN A 111 9.96 18.14 -49.68
CA GLN A 111 9.33 17.13 -48.84
C GLN A 111 10.37 16.58 -47.87
N VAL A 112 10.01 16.42 -46.61
CA VAL A 112 10.86 15.85 -45.56
C VAL A 112 10.16 14.63 -44.98
N ASP A 113 10.82 13.49 -44.95
CA ASP A 113 10.26 12.25 -44.41
C ASP A 113 11.16 11.69 -43.29
N HIS A 114 10.51 11.26 -42.20
CA HIS A 114 11.16 10.75 -40.99
C HIS A 114 12.21 11.71 -40.43
N ALA A 115 11.81 12.97 -40.16
CA ALA A 115 12.68 13.93 -39.50
C ALA A 115 12.51 13.95 -37.98
N PHE A 116 13.62 14.19 -37.28
CA PHE A 116 13.63 14.63 -35.90
C PHE A 116 14.11 16.08 -35.87
N ILE A 117 13.19 16.99 -35.53
CA ILE A 117 13.41 18.42 -35.38
C ILE A 117 13.45 18.71 -33.89
N ASN A 118 14.51 19.34 -33.41
CA ASN A 118 14.67 19.65 -32.00
C ASN A 118 15.10 21.10 -31.81
N ILE A 119 14.12 21.95 -31.51
CA ILE A 119 14.28 23.36 -31.20
C ILE A 119 14.45 23.49 -29.69
N LYS A 120 15.51 24.17 -29.29
CA LYS A 120 15.84 24.43 -27.89
C LYS A 120 16.17 25.90 -27.71
N ILE A 121 15.51 26.55 -26.75
CA ILE A 121 15.85 27.86 -26.22
C ILE A 121 16.27 27.64 -24.77
N ASP A 122 17.49 28.03 -24.42
CA ASP A 122 18.00 27.86 -23.07
C ASP A 122 17.54 28.97 -22.12
N SER A 123 17.81 28.81 -20.84
CA SER A 123 17.53 29.82 -19.80
C SER A 123 18.19 31.19 -20.00
N LEU A 124 19.09 31.35 -20.97
CA LEU A 124 19.71 32.63 -21.36
C LEU A 124 19.11 33.18 -22.68
N GLU A 125 17.96 32.66 -23.10
CA GLU A 125 17.23 33.02 -24.33
C GLU A 125 18.03 32.78 -25.62
N ARG A 126 19.05 31.92 -25.56
CA ARG A 126 19.81 31.54 -26.77
C ARG A 126 19.05 30.43 -27.47
N ALA A 127 18.80 30.58 -28.76
CA ALA A 127 18.16 29.53 -29.54
C ALA A 127 19.18 28.65 -30.27
N ASN A 128 18.97 27.34 -30.27
CA ASN A 128 19.83 26.41 -31.01
C ASN A 128 19.66 26.50 -32.54
N TYR A 129 18.64 27.19 -33.05
CA TYR A 129 18.51 27.47 -34.48
C TYR A 129 19.29 28.72 -34.92
N ASP A 130 19.83 29.53 -34.00
CA ASP A 130 20.63 30.72 -34.31
C ASP A 130 22.07 30.34 -34.71
N ILE A 131 22.18 29.73 -35.89
CA ILE A 131 23.42 29.17 -36.42
C ILE A 131 24.04 30.00 -37.54
N GLU A 132 23.53 31.19 -37.87
CA GLU A 132 24.14 32.01 -38.92
C GLU A 132 25.52 32.53 -38.47
N LYS A 133 26.55 32.34 -39.29
CA LYS A 133 27.88 32.90 -39.01
C LYS A 133 27.86 34.42 -39.17
N GLN A 134 28.06 35.16 -38.07
CA GLN A 134 28.25 36.61 -38.15
C GLN A 134 29.51 36.95 -38.95
N SER A 135 29.36 37.86 -39.91
CA SER A 135 30.50 38.39 -40.65
C SER A 135 31.33 39.28 -39.73
N THR A 136 32.57 38.89 -39.47
CA THR A 136 33.56 39.71 -38.76
C THR A 136 34.01 40.89 -39.64
N ALA A 137 33.17 41.92 -39.72
CA ALA A 137 33.55 43.21 -40.28
C ALA A 137 32.99 44.32 -39.39
N SER A 138 33.83 44.80 -38.48
CA SER A 138 33.60 46.05 -37.74
C SER A 138 33.44 47.22 -38.70
N SER A 139 32.40 48.03 -38.44
CA SER A 139 32.29 49.47 -38.68
C SER A 139 33.29 50.12 -39.67
N SER A 140 32.87 50.32 -40.93
CA SER A 140 33.14 51.54 -41.70
C SER A 140 32.35 51.55 -43.02
N LYS A 141 32.08 52.77 -43.50
CA LYS A 141 31.16 53.13 -44.61
C LYS A 141 31.49 52.46 -45.95
N GLU A 142 30.44 52.33 -46.77
CA GLU A 142 30.38 51.85 -48.16
C GLU A 142 30.59 50.34 -48.37
N ALA A 143 29.53 49.57 -48.12
CA ALA A 143 29.40 48.22 -48.63
C ALA A 143 28.97 48.25 -50.11
N LYS A 144 29.82 47.75 -51.01
CA LYS A 144 29.37 47.17 -52.29
C LYS A 144 28.27 46.13 -51.99
N PRO A 145 27.27 45.96 -52.86
CA PRO A 145 26.15 45.07 -52.59
C PRO A 145 26.70 43.67 -52.30
N LYS A 146 26.30 43.11 -51.14
CA LYS A 146 26.51 41.70 -50.80
C LYS A 146 26.13 40.86 -52.03
N LYS A 147 26.97 39.91 -52.43
CA LYS A 147 26.52 38.84 -53.33
C LYS A 147 25.29 38.23 -52.66
N ALA A 148 24.13 38.37 -53.31
CA ALA A 148 22.89 37.77 -52.86
C ALA A 148 23.10 36.26 -52.63
N SER A 149 22.40 35.69 -51.64
CA SER A 149 22.45 34.26 -51.34
C SER A 149 22.24 33.45 -52.63
N SER A 150 23.00 32.38 -52.80
CA SER A 150 22.89 31.48 -53.95
C SER A 150 21.66 30.57 -53.87
N PHE A 151 20.71 30.83 -52.98
CA PHE A 151 19.49 30.06 -52.82
C PHE A 151 18.33 31.02 -52.53
N ARG A 152 17.26 30.92 -53.31
CA ARG A 152 16.00 31.65 -53.13
C ARG A 152 14.88 30.63 -52.93
N LEU A 153 14.07 30.81 -51.88
CA LEU A 153 12.94 29.93 -51.61
C LEU A 153 11.72 30.51 -52.32
N ASP A 154 11.49 30.06 -53.56
CA ASP A 154 10.29 30.35 -54.35
C ASP A 154 9.28 29.21 -54.16
N LEU A 155 8.99 28.90 -52.89
CA LEU A 155 8.23 27.72 -52.48
C LEU A 155 6.75 27.87 -52.80
N SER A 156 6.25 26.90 -53.56
CA SER A 156 4.83 26.74 -53.91
C SER A 156 4.12 25.71 -53.04
N GLU A 157 4.83 24.65 -52.63
CA GLU A 157 4.31 23.53 -51.85
C GLU A 157 5.39 22.97 -50.92
N TYR A 158 4.99 22.42 -49.78
CA TYR A 158 5.89 21.73 -48.86
C TYR A 158 5.19 20.61 -48.09
N GLU A 159 5.95 19.61 -47.67
CA GLU A 159 5.46 18.45 -46.92
C GLU A 159 6.49 17.98 -45.89
N ILE A 160 6.01 17.57 -44.72
CA ILE A 160 6.75 16.93 -43.64
C ILE A 160 5.93 15.71 -43.23
N SER A 161 6.52 14.51 -43.24
CA SER A 161 5.82 13.25 -42.97
C SER A 161 6.57 12.39 -41.96
N HIS A 162 5.83 11.62 -41.16
CA HIS A 162 6.34 10.66 -40.17
C HIS A 162 7.43 11.23 -39.25
N SER A 163 7.31 12.51 -38.90
CA SER A 163 8.37 13.24 -38.23
C SER A 163 8.07 13.44 -36.75
N ARG A 164 9.06 13.90 -36.00
CA ARG A 164 8.92 14.36 -34.62
C ARG A 164 9.46 15.77 -34.51
N LEU A 165 8.72 16.63 -33.85
CA LEU A 165 9.19 17.95 -33.45
C LEU A 165 9.22 18.04 -31.93
N ASN A 166 10.34 18.48 -31.40
CA ASN A 166 10.52 18.84 -30.01
C ASN A 166 10.84 20.34 -29.97
N TYR A 167 10.05 21.11 -29.25
CA TYR A 167 10.30 22.51 -28.97
C TYR A 167 10.36 22.67 -27.45
N LEU A 168 11.53 23.01 -26.94
CA LEU A 168 11.78 23.23 -25.51
C LEU A 168 12.29 24.66 -25.32
N ASP A 169 11.51 25.47 -24.62
CA ASP A 169 11.90 26.80 -24.19
C ASP A 169 12.04 26.79 -22.66
N GLU A 170 13.27 26.73 -22.19
CA GLU A 170 13.59 26.73 -20.76
C GLU A 170 13.31 28.10 -20.11
N SER A 171 13.41 29.19 -20.88
CA SER A 171 13.17 30.55 -20.38
C SER A 171 11.67 30.80 -20.13
N ALA A 172 10.82 30.39 -21.07
CA ALA A 172 9.36 30.48 -20.96
C ALA A 172 8.73 29.28 -20.22
N LYS A 173 9.53 28.29 -19.79
CA LYS A 173 9.08 27.01 -19.21
C LYS A 173 8.03 26.30 -20.07
N MET A 174 8.26 26.27 -21.37
CA MET A 174 7.34 25.73 -22.36
C MET A 174 7.93 24.51 -23.06
N HIS A 175 7.17 23.43 -23.12
CA HIS A 175 7.57 22.22 -23.84
C HIS A 175 6.45 21.75 -24.76
N LEU A 176 6.71 21.75 -26.07
CA LEU A 176 5.82 21.22 -27.10
C LEU A 176 6.50 20.04 -27.78
N ARG A 177 5.81 18.90 -27.79
CA ARG A 177 6.21 17.72 -28.55
C ARG A 177 5.12 17.33 -29.53
N LEU A 178 5.51 17.19 -30.80
CA LEU A 178 4.69 16.66 -31.87
C LEU A 178 5.27 15.30 -32.27
N ASP A 179 4.54 14.23 -31.95
CA ASP A 179 4.85 12.87 -32.41
C ASP A 179 3.99 12.52 -33.63
N ASP A 180 4.51 11.66 -34.51
CA ASP A 180 3.91 11.31 -35.80
C ASP A 180 3.41 12.56 -36.57
N PHE A 181 4.27 13.58 -36.61
CA PHE A 181 3.98 14.87 -37.23
C PHE A 181 3.94 14.73 -38.74
N GLN A 182 2.75 14.98 -39.28
CA GLN A 182 2.42 15.02 -40.69
C GLN A 182 1.88 16.40 -41.00
N HIS A 183 2.54 17.15 -41.88
CA HIS A 183 2.18 18.51 -42.22
C HIS A 183 2.42 18.77 -43.69
N SER A 184 1.45 19.39 -44.35
CA SER A 184 1.60 19.84 -45.74
C SER A 184 1.05 21.24 -45.87
N GLY A 185 1.63 22.01 -46.80
CA GLY A 185 1.14 23.34 -47.09
C GLY A 185 1.38 23.76 -48.54
N SER A 186 0.54 24.68 -49.02
CA SER A 186 0.65 25.27 -50.35
C SER A 186 0.35 26.76 -50.29
N GLY A 187 1.09 27.56 -51.07
CA GLY A 187 0.98 29.02 -51.09
C GLY A 187 2.24 29.69 -51.63
N ASN A 188 2.25 31.02 -51.71
CA ASN A 188 3.42 31.77 -52.17
C ASN A 188 4.19 32.34 -50.97
N LEU A 189 5.17 31.57 -50.47
CA LEU A 189 5.99 31.95 -49.30
C LEU A 189 6.96 33.11 -49.58
N SER A 190 7.13 33.51 -50.85
CA SER A 190 8.03 34.61 -51.24
C SER A 190 7.37 35.98 -51.19
N ALA A 191 6.04 36.03 -51.03
CA ALA A 191 5.29 37.27 -50.93
C ALA A 191 5.30 37.82 -49.50
N VAL A 192 5.40 39.15 -49.36
CA VAL A 192 5.26 39.84 -48.07
C VAL A 192 3.92 39.52 -47.41
N ASN A 193 2.87 39.43 -48.24
CA ASN A 193 1.54 38.97 -47.87
C ASN A 193 1.24 37.66 -48.60
N SER A 194 0.98 36.58 -47.86
CA SER A 194 0.69 35.27 -48.41
C SER A 194 -0.49 34.60 -47.74
N LEU A 195 -1.14 33.68 -48.45
CA LEU A 195 -2.15 32.78 -47.91
C LEU A 195 -1.62 31.36 -48.05
N LEU A 196 -1.45 30.67 -46.93
CA LEU A 196 -1.04 29.27 -46.89
C LEU A 196 -2.24 28.40 -46.56
N LYS A 197 -2.48 27.40 -47.40
CA LYS A 197 -3.42 26.33 -47.09
C LYS A 197 -2.65 25.17 -46.53
N THR A 198 -2.95 24.78 -45.31
CA THR A 198 -2.19 23.78 -44.56
C THR A 198 -3.06 22.65 -44.04
N LYS A 199 -2.46 21.46 -43.95
CA LYS A 199 -3.04 20.30 -43.28
C LYS A 199 -2.03 19.73 -42.33
N THR A 200 -2.45 19.45 -41.10
CA THR A 200 -1.59 18.90 -40.06
C THR A 200 -2.28 17.74 -39.36
N GLN A 201 -1.54 16.68 -39.05
CA GLN A 201 -1.93 15.60 -38.16
C GLN A 201 -0.75 15.29 -37.23
N SER A 202 -1.00 15.15 -35.93
CA SER A 202 0.04 14.80 -34.95
C SER A 202 -0.56 14.36 -33.62
N LEU A 203 0.23 13.64 -32.83
CA LEU A 203 0.04 13.48 -31.40
C LEU A 203 0.76 14.63 -30.68
N VAL A 204 -0.01 15.49 -30.01
CA VAL A 204 0.47 16.72 -29.38
C VAL A 204 0.60 16.52 -27.87
N SER A 205 1.80 16.74 -27.35
CA SER A 205 2.03 16.96 -25.92
C SER A 205 2.46 18.41 -25.69
N PHE A 206 1.87 19.08 -24.70
CA PHE A 206 2.17 20.47 -24.38
C PHE A 206 2.17 20.69 -22.88
N GLU A 207 3.26 21.27 -22.39
CA GLU A 207 3.49 21.62 -20.99
C GLU A 207 3.87 23.11 -20.91
N PHE A 208 3.32 23.80 -19.93
CA PHE A 208 3.65 25.20 -19.66
C PHE A 208 3.71 25.42 -18.14
N GLY A 209 4.86 25.87 -17.65
CA GLY A 209 5.16 25.90 -16.22
C GLY A 209 5.25 24.48 -15.65
N GLU A 210 4.48 24.19 -14.60
CA GLU A 210 4.38 22.85 -13.99
C GLU A 210 3.12 22.08 -14.44
N ILE A 211 2.34 22.64 -15.36
CA ILE A 211 1.04 22.11 -15.77
C ILE A 211 1.17 21.43 -17.13
N ASN A 212 0.75 20.16 -17.19
CA ASN A 212 0.59 19.42 -18.44
C ASN A 212 -0.83 19.69 -18.99
N TYR A 213 -0.93 20.40 -20.11
CA TYR A 213 -2.20 20.79 -20.73
C TYR A 213 -2.67 19.74 -21.75
N PHE A 214 -1.74 19.17 -22.50
CA PHE A 214 -2.00 18.10 -23.46
C PHE A 214 -0.96 17.00 -23.29
N ASN A 215 -1.41 15.75 -23.29
CA ASN A 215 -0.54 14.58 -23.32
C ASN A 215 -0.98 13.65 -24.45
N GLN A 216 -0.18 13.59 -25.53
CA GLN A 216 -0.44 12.78 -26.71
C GLN A 216 -1.86 12.97 -27.29
N ALA A 217 -2.39 14.19 -27.22
CA ALA A 217 -3.69 14.50 -27.79
C ALA A 217 -3.63 14.38 -29.31
N LYS A 218 -4.56 13.64 -29.91
CA LYS A 218 -4.62 13.46 -31.35
C LYS A 218 -5.19 14.72 -32.00
N VAL A 219 -4.39 15.46 -32.76
CA VAL A 219 -4.81 16.71 -33.40
C VAL A 219 -4.79 16.56 -34.91
N SER A 220 -5.87 16.98 -35.56
CA SER A 220 -5.94 17.18 -37.02
C SER A 220 -6.37 18.61 -37.29
N LEU A 221 -5.61 19.35 -38.09
CA LEU A 221 -5.84 20.77 -38.38
C LEU A 221 -5.84 21.00 -39.88
N ASP A 222 -6.96 21.48 -40.41
CA ASP A 222 -7.06 22.08 -41.74
C ASP A 222 -7.13 23.60 -41.56
N ALA A 223 -6.12 24.33 -42.02
CA ALA A 223 -6.01 25.76 -41.76
C ALA A 223 -5.60 26.60 -42.99
N ASP A 224 -6.32 27.70 -43.18
CA ASP A 224 -6.03 28.80 -44.11
C ASP A 224 -5.38 29.94 -43.30
N LEU A 225 -4.05 30.05 -43.42
CA LEU A 225 -3.20 30.97 -42.67
C LEU A 225 -2.78 32.15 -43.56
N GLY A 226 -3.27 33.34 -43.24
CA GLY A 226 -2.77 34.60 -43.81
C GLY A 226 -1.49 35.03 -43.10
N ILE A 227 -0.42 35.29 -43.84
CA ILE A 227 0.86 35.77 -43.30
C ILE A 227 1.10 37.18 -43.83
N ASP A 228 1.36 38.11 -42.92
CA ASP A 228 1.84 39.46 -43.18
C ASP A 228 3.20 39.61 -42.49
N LEU A 229 4.28 39.48 -43.27
CA LEU A 229 5.65 39.54 -42.75
C LEU A 229 6.08 40.96 -42.37
N GLU A 230 5.46 41.99 -42.94
CA GLU A 230 5.78 43.39 -42.63
C GLU A 230 5.30 43.75 -41.23
N ASN A 231 4.10 43.30 -40.86
CA ASN A 231 3.50 43.53 -39.55
C ASN A 231 3.68 42.37 -38.56
N GLN A 232 4.44 41.33 -38.95
CA GLN A 232 4.62 40.08 -38.19
C GLN A 232 3.29 39.47 -37.69
N LYS A 233 2.28 39.48 -38.56
CA LYS A 233 0.91 39.09 -38.23
C LYS A 233 0.49 37.83 -38.96
N TYR A 234 -0.07 36.89 -38.21
CA TYR A 234 -0.53 35.58 -38.67
C TYR A 234 -2.03 35.47 -38.42
N THR A 235 -2.81 35.48 -39.49
CA THR A 235 -4.29 35.50 -39.45
C THR A 235 -4.85 34.12 -39.76
N PHE A 236 -5.68 33.64 -38.85
CA PHE A 236 -6.45 32.42 -38.95
C PHE A 236 -7.82 32.76 -39.56
N GLN A 237 -8.08 32.34 -40.80
CA GLN A 237 -9.33 32.69 -41.50
C GLN A 237 -10.52 31.86 -41.02
N GLU A 238 -10.81 30.71 -41.62
CA GLU A 238 -11.84 29.78 -41.13
C GLU A 238 -11.22 28.38 -41.03
N ASN A 239 -10.64 28.11 -39.87
CA ASN A 239 -9.86 26.89 -39.66
C ASN A 239 -10.68 25.83 -38.97
N LYS A 240 -10.44 24.57 -39.33
CA LYS A 240 -11.10 23.40 -38.73
C LYS A 240 -10.05 22.57 -38.02
N THR A 241 -10.27 22.30 -36.75
CA THR A 241 -9.43 21.40 -35.98
C THR A 241 -10.27 20.32 -35.33
N LEU A 242 -9.70 19.12 -35.23
CA LEU A 242 -10.23 18.02 -34.46
C LEU A 242 -9.21 17.72 -33.36
N ILE A 243 -9.59 17.96 -32.11
CA ILE A 243 -8.77 17.61 -30.94
C ILE A 243 -9.40 16.37 -30.32
N ASN A 244 -8.67 15.25 -30.37
CA ASN A 244 -9.18 13.91 -30.16
C ASN A 244 -10.38 13.63 -31.06
N GLN A 245 -11.60 13.80 -30.55
CA GLN A 245 -12.85 13.64 -31.28
C GLN A 245 -13.68 14.94 -31.33
N LEU A 246 -13.20 16.03 -30.72
CA LEU A 246 -13.93 17.30 -30.59
C LEU A 246 -13.66 18.18 -31.81
N PRO A 247 -14.66 18.44 -32.67
CA PRO A 247 -14.49 19.36 -33.77
C PRO A 247 -14.61 20.81 -33.29
N LEU A 248 -13.68 21.66 -33.69
CA LEU A 248 -13.69 23.09 -33.44
C LEU A 248 -13.45 23.84 -34.76
N VAL A 249 -14.12 24.97 -34.90
CA VAL A 249 -13.75 26.00 -35.87
C VAL A 249 -13.17 27.18 -35.13
N PHE A 250 -12.11 27.78 -35.66
CA PHE A 250 -11.48 28.95 -35.05
C PHE A 250 -10.99 29.94 -36.11
N GLU A 251 -10.99 31.21 -35.72
CA GLU A 251 -10.59 32.36 -36.53
C GLU A 251 -9.92 33.40 -35.63
N GLY A 252 -9.16 34.32 -36.23
CA GLY A 252 -8.49 35.38 -35.49
C GLY A 252 -7.09 35.67 -35.99
N PHE A 253 -6.20 36.14 -35.11
CA PHE A 253 -4.80 36.34 -35.42
C PHE A 253 -3.89 36.22 -34.19
N VAL A 254 -2.61 35.99 -34.46
CA VAL A 254 -1.49 36.21 -33.55
C VAL A 254 -0.54 37.19 -34.24
N GLN A 255 -0.11 38.22 -33.54
CA GLN A 255 0.80 39.24 -34.05
C GLN A 255 1.95 39.41 -33.07
N LEU A 256 3.19 39.32 -33.55
CA LEU A 256 4.35 39.66 -32.74
C LEU A 256 4.42 41.19 -32.59
N VAL A 257 4.71 41.64 -31.38
CA VAL A 257 4.90 43.04 -31.02
C VAL A 257 6.21 43.18 -30.23
N ASP A 258 6.68 44.41 -29.99
CA ASP A 258 7.96 44.65 -29.32
C ASP A 258 8.08 43.94 -27.96
N GLU A 259 6.97 43.91 -27.20
CA GLU A 259 6.88 43.27 -25.87
C GLU A 259 5.83 42.13 -25.93
N GLY A 260 6.20 41.01 -26.56
CA GLY A 260 5.41 39.79 -26.56
C GLY A 260 4.51 39.59 -27.80
N GLN A 261 3.29 39.12 -27.58
CA GLN A 261 2.36 38.73 -28.65
C GLN A 261 0.97 39.32 -28.43
N ASN A 262 0.41 39.97 -29.45
CA ASN A 262 -1.00 40.35 -29.48
C ASN A 262 -1.85 39.23 -30.10
N ILE A 263 -2.74 38.66 -29.30
CA ILE A 263 -3.56 37.51 -29.66
C ILE A 263 -5.02 37.96 -29.73
N ASP A 264 -5.72 37.60 -30.80
CA ASP A 264 -7.19 37.71 -30.88
C ASP A 264 -7.69 36.45 -31.57
N LEU A 265 -8.08 35.45 -30.79
CA LEU A 265 -8.63 34.19 -31.29
C LEU A 265 -10.05 34.02 -30.81
N SER A 266 -10.90 33.50 -31.69
CA SER A 266 -12.23 33.01 -31.33
C SER A 266 -12.41 31.60 -31.85
N PHE A 267 -13.08 30.76 -31.07
CA PHE A 267 -13.34 29.38 -31.44
C PHE A 267 -14.73 28.95 -31.00
N LYS A 268 -15.28 27.96 -31.70
CA LYS A 268 -16.57 27.33 -31.35
C LYS A 268 -16.68 25.92 -31.90
N THR A 269 -17.54 25.10 -31.33
CA THR A 269 -17.96 23.85 -31.97
C THR A 269 -18.79 24.18 -33.23
N PRO A 270 -18.56 23.50 -34.37
CA PRO A 270 -19.28 23.77 -35.62
C PRO A 270 -20.73 23.28 -35.57
N SER A 271 -21.04 22.37 -34.66
CA SER A 271 -22.40 21.94 -34.36
C SER A 271 -22.65 22.04 -32.85
N SER A 272 -23.92 22.04 -32.49
CA SER A 272 -24.36 21.87 -31.10
C SER A 272 -24.56 20.40 -30.73
N SER A 273 -24.10 19.41 -31.50
CA SER A 273 -24.38 18.01 -31.15
C SER A 273 -23.80 17.64 -29.78
N PHE A 274 -24.61 17.04 -28.90
CA PHE A 274 -24.13 16.51 -27.63
C PHE A 274 -23.03 15.42 -27.78
N LYS A 275 -22.83 14.85 -28.98
CA LYS A 275 -21.65 14.03 -29.29
C LYS A 275 -20.32 14.76 -29.00
N ASN A 276 -20.30 16.08 -29.12
CA ASN A 276 -19.14 16.92 -28.78
C ASN A 276 -18.76 16.84 -27.29
N PHE A 277 -19.73 16.64 -26.38
CA PHE A 277 -19.43 16.46 -24.96
C PHE A 277 -18.65 15.16 -24.71
N LEU A 278 -19.13 14.07 -25.32
CA LEU A 278 -18.49 12.76 -25.19
C LEU A 278 -17.07 12.75 -25.76
N ALA A 279 -16.81 13.59 -26.77
CA ALA A 279 -15.50 13.77 -27.38
C ALA A 279 -14.45 14.46 -26.50
N ILE A 280 -14.87 15.12 -25.41
CA ILE A 280 -13.96 15.76 -24.43
C ILE A 280 -13.50 14.76 -23.37
N ILE A 281 -14.27 13.70 -23.13
CA ILE A 281 -13.95 12.69 -22.12
C ILE A 281 -12.71 11.91 -22.61
N PRO A 282 -11.65 11.76 -21.78
CA PRO A 282 -10.47 10.97 -22.17
C PRO A 282 -10.84 9.56 -22.63
N GLU A 283 -10.15 9.02 -23.63
CA GLU A 283 -10.49 7.72 -24.25
C GLU A 283 -10.50 6.57 -23.24
N GLU A 284 -9.63 6.63 -22.23
CA GLU A 284 -9.54 5.70 -21.10
C GLU A 284 -10.88 5.57 -20.34
N TYR A 285 -11.66 6.65 -20.29
CA TYR A 285 -12.95 6.69 -19.59
C TYR A 285 -14.15 6.63 -20.53
N ALA A 286 -14.03 7.15 -21.76
CA ALA A 286 -15.15 7.34 -22.70
C ALA A 286 -15.70 6.03 -23.28
N LYS A 287 -14.88 4.96 -23.33
CA LYS A 287 -15.14 3.72 -24.09
C LYS A 287 -15.54 4.03 -25.55
N ASN A 288 -16.06 3.06 -26.29
CA ASN A 288 -16.48 3.30 -27.67
C ASN A 288 -17.73 4.19 -27.72
N ILE A 289 -17.56 5.45 -28.12
CA ILE A 289 -18.63 6.46 -28.25
C ILE A 289 -19.25 6.53 -29.65
N GLU A 290 -18.81 5.71 -30.61
CA GLU A 290 -19.25 5.79 -32.01
C GLU A 290 -20.76 5.59 -32.16
N ASN A 291 -21.33 4.67 -31.38
CA ASN A 291 -22.74 4.25 -31.47
C ASN A 291 -23.62 4.87 -30.38
N VAL A 292 -23.15 5.86 -29.62
CA VAL A 292 -23.95 6.49 -28.57
C VAL A 292 -25.04 7.37 -29.19
N GLU A 293 -26.29 7.09 -28.84
CA GLU A 293 -27.43 7.91 -29.23
C GLU A 293 -27.40 9.19 -28.38
N THR A 294 -27.44 10.36 -29.02
CA THR A 294 -27.43 11.65 -28.33
C THR A 294 -28.55 12.55 -28.82
N GLN A 295 -29.11 13.36 -27.93
CA GLN A 295 -30.10 14.40 -28.24
C GLN A 295 -29.78 15.67 -27.47
N GLY A 296 -30.15 16.83 -28.02
CA GLY A 296 -29.98 18.13 -27.39
C GLY A 296 -28.62 18.75 -27.70
N ASP A 297 -28.45 19.97 -27.20
CA ASP A 297 -27.37 20.83 -27.60
C ASP A 297 -26.21 20.80 -26.60
N PHE A 298 -24.97 20.78 -27.10
CA PHE A 298 -23.72 21.03 -26.40
C PHE A 298 -22.84 21.95 -27.24
N VAL A 299 -22.50 23.10 -26.68
CA VAL A 299 -21.70 24.13 -27.34
C VAL A 299 -20.49 24.45 -26.47
N VAL A 300 -19.32 24.44 -27.09
CA VAL A 300 -18.12 25.10 -26.57
C VAL A 300 -17.85 26.29 -27.46
N GLN A 301 -17.66 27.46 -26.88
CA GLN A 301 -17.24 28.64 -27.62
C GLN A 301 -16.39 29.53 -26.72
N GLY A 302 -15.46 30.27 -27.29
CA GLY A 302 -14.69 31.22 -26.49
C GLY A 302 -13.83 32.17 -27.28
N THR A 303 -13.27 33.13 -26.56
CA THR A 303 -12.31 34.10 -27.06
C THR A 303 -11.06 34.12 -26.19
N VAL A 304 -9.91 34.30 -26.83
CA VAL A 304 -8.59 34.51 -26.22
C VAL A 304 -8.06 35.81 -26.82
N LYS A 305 -8.08 36.92 -26.06
CA LYS A 305 -7.84 38.27 -26.59
C LYS A 305 -6.94 39.10 -25.69
N GLY A 306 -5.91 39.72 -26.25
CA GLY A 306 -5.03 40.65 -25.53
C GLY A 306 -3.55 40.36 -25.75
N ILE A 307 -2.71 41.05 -24.98
CA ILE A 307 -1.26 40.87 -24.99
C ILE A 307 -0.90 39.64 -24.15
N SER A 308 0.05 38.85 -24.65
CA SER A 308 0.76 37.80 -23.92
C SER A 308 2.22 38.22 -23.81
N ASP A 309 2.70 38.43 -22.59
CA ASP A 309 4.07 38.86 -22.25
C ASP A 309 4.55 38.14 -20.98
N ASP A 310 5.68 38.57 -20.40
CA ASP A 310 6.28 37.96 -19.19
C ASP A 310 5.36 38.02 -17.95
N THR A 311 4.40 38.94 -17.95
CA THR A 311 3.53 39.26 -16.81
C THR A 311 2.05 39.00 -17.08
N HIS A 312 1.63 39.03 -18.35
CA HIS A 312 0.22 38.90 -18.74
C HIS A 312 -0.01 37.71 -19.68
N ILE A 313 -1.15 37.06 -19.48
CA ILE A 313 -1.80 36.19 -20.46
C ILE A 313 -2.95 36.95 -21.14
N PRO A 314 -3.38 36.52 -22.35
CA PRO A 314 -4.56 37.09 -22.97
C PRO A 314 -5.81 36.87 -22.10
N HIS A 315 -6.77 37.78 -22.18
CA HIS A 315 -8.07 37.62 -21.55
C HIS A 315 -8.78 36.39 -22.11
N LEU A 316 -9.40 35.62 -21.21
CA LEU A 316 -10.13 34.41 -21.53
C LEU A 316 -11.62 34.65 -21.29
N ASP A 317 -12.46 34.28 -22.26
CA ASP A 317 -13.91 34.14 -22.07
C ASP A 317 -14.36 32.89 -22.82
N ILE A 318 -14.40 31.76 -22.11
CA ILE A 318 -14.76 30.46 -22.66
C ILE A 318 -16.05 30.00 -21.99
N ARG A 319 -17.05 29.67 -22.79
CA ARG A 319 -18.35 29.17 -22.35
C ARG A 319 -18.57 27.74 -22.82
N ILE A 320 -18.99 26.89 -21.89
CA ILE A 320 -19.48 25.55 -22.13
C ILE A 320 -20.95 25.51 -21.70
N ALA A 321 -21.83 25.17 -22.65
CA ALA A 321 -23.26 25.17 -22.41
C ALA A 321 -23.92 23.91 -22.98
N SER A 322 -24.86 23.35 -22.22
CA SER A 322 -25.75 22.28 -22.64
C SER A 322 -27.17 22.62 -22.22
N ASP A 323 -28.14 22.41 -23.11
CA ASP A 323 -29.56 22.63 -22.81
C ASP A 323 -30.37 21.36 -23.12
N LYS A 324 -30.98 20.80 -22.07
CA LYS A 324 -31.85 19.63 -22.11
C LYS A 324 -31.29 18.46 -22.94
N ALA A 325 -30.00 18.19 -22.80
CA ALA A 325 -29.37 17.13 -23.56
C ALA A 325 -29.56 15.75 -22.93
N SER A 326 -29.28 14.71 -23.71
CA SER A 326 -29.31 13.32 -23.26
C SER A 326 -28.37 12.45 -24.08
N PHE A 327 -27.92 11.34 -23.48
CA PHE A 327 -27.18 10.30 -24.18
C PHE A 327 -27.60 8.90 -23.71
N LYS A 328 -27.50 7.93 -24.61
CA LYS A 328 -27.80 6.51 -24.37
C LYS A 328 -26.82 5.60 -25.09
N TYR A 329 -26.20 4.69 -24.35
CA TYR A 329 -25.45 3.58 -24.94
C TYR A 329 -26.43 2.49 -25.41
N PRO A 330 -26.33 1.98 -26.65
CA PRO A 330 -27.29 1.02 -27.20
C PRO A 330 -27.46 -0.26 -26.37
N GLU A 331 -26.34 -0.78 -25.82
CA GLU A 331 -26.30 -2.00 -25.02
C GLU A 331 -26.85 -1.84 -23.60
N LEU A 332 -27.13 -0.59 -23.18
CA LEU A 332 -27.52 -0.28 -21.82
C LEU A 332 -29.01 0.12 -21.73
N PRO A 333 -29.72 -0.36 -20.68
CA PRO A 333 -31.17 -0.19 -20.60
C PRO A 333 -31.60 1.22 -20.18
N LYS A 334 -30.70 2.02 -19.58
CA LYS A 334 -30.99 3.39 -19.13
C LYS A 334 -30.22 4.42 -19.96
N LYS A 335 -30.71 5.65 -19.92
CA LYS A 335 -30.10 6.82 -20.54
C LYS A 335 -29.90 7.90 -19.48
N VAL A 336 -28.97 8.81 -19.73
CA VAL A 336 -28.84 10.05 -18.95
C VAL A 336 -29.55 11.14 -19.72
N GLU A 337 -30.43 11.88 -19.06
CA GLU A 337 -31.27 12.91 -19.69
C GLU A 337 -31.37 14.17 -18.82
N ASP A 338 -32.03 15.20 -19.36
CA ASP A 338 -32.16 16.51 -18.73
C ASP A 338 -30.79 17.10 -18.33
N ILE A 339 -29.80 16.96 -19.23
CA ILE A 339 -28.43 17.44 -19.02
C ILE A 339 -28.38 18.95 -19.32
N TYR A 340 -28.24 19.73 -18.26
CA TYR A 340 -28.00 21.18 -18.32
C TYR A 340 -26.61 21.48 -17.78
N ILE A 341 -25.82 22.18 -18.59
CA ILE A 341 -24.47 22.62 -18.22
C ILE A 341 -24.38 24.10 -18.51
N LYS A 342 -23.89 24.87 -17.54
CA LYS A 342 -23.51 26.27 -17.73
C LYS A 342 -22.21 26.51 -16.99
N MET A 343 -21.12 26.56 -17.74
CA MET A 343 -19.78 26.78 -17.22
C MET A 343 -19.09 27.89 -18.00
N ASP A 344 -18.48 28.82 -17.27
CA ASP A 344 -17.63 29.87 -17.85
C ASP A 344 -16.21 29.73 -17.27
N ILE A 345 -15.18 29.80 -18.12
CA ILE A 345 -13.76 29.92 -17.75
C ILE A 345 -13.33 31.32 -18.18
N LYS A 346 -12.85 32.12 -17.23
CA LYS A 346 -12.59 33.54 -17.49
C LYS A 346 -11.29 34.02 -16.88
N ASN A 347 -10.68 34.98 -17.57
CA ASN A 347 -9.61 35.84 -17.08
C ASN A 347 -9.83 37.25 -17.65
N GLU A 348 -10.10 38.22 -16.79
CA GLU A 348 -10.45 39.60 -17.20
C GLU A 348 -9.33 40.61 -16.95
N THR A 349 -8.26 40.21 -16.23
CA THR A 349 -7.17 41.11 -15.82
C THR A 349 -5.87 40.87 -16.60
N GLY A 350 -5.72 39.69 -17.19
CA GLY A 350 -4.49 39.22 -17.82
C GLY A 350 -3.52 38.55 -16.84
N LEU A 351 -3.80 38.55 -15.52
CA LEU A 351 -2.95 37.89 -14.54
C LEU A 351 -3.37 36.44 -14.35
N VAL A 352 -2.43 35.49 -14.38
CA VAL A 352 -2.74 34.04 -14.38
C VAL A 352 -3.57 33.64 -13.14
N GLU A 353 -3.25 34.20 -11.98
CA GLU A 353 -3.90 33.96 -10.69
C GLU A 353 -5.38 34.35 -10.65
N ASP A 354 -5.79 35.31 -11.49
CA ASP A 354 -7.18 35.78 -11.60
C ASP A 354 -8.04 34.88 -12.49
N THR A 355 -7.46 33.82 -13.06
CA THR A 355 -8.22 32.83 -13.82
C THR A 355 -9.19 32.09 -12.91
N TYR A 356 -10.47 32.06 -13.29
CA TYR A 356 -11.50 31.36 -12.54
C TYR A 356 -12.40 30.51 -13.43
N ILE A 357 -12.92 29.43 -12.84
CA ILE A 357 -13.96 28.58 -13.43
C ILE A 357 -15.24 28.78 -12.62
N LYS A 358 -16.33 29.06 -13.31
CA LYS A 358 -17.66 29.21 -12.73
C LYS A 358 -18.60 28.19 -13.35
N LEU A 359 -18.93 27.15 -12.60
CA LEU A 359 -19.98 26.19 -12.92
C LEU A 359 -21.29 26.67 -12.29
N ASP A 360 -22.07 27.46 -13.02
CA ASP A 360 -23.36 27.98 -12.57
C ASP A 360 -24.40 26.85 -12.42
N THR A 361 -24.34 25.87 -13.32
CA THR A 361 -25.29 24.76 -13.34
C THR A 361 -24.64 23.52 -13.93
N LEU A 362 -24.66 22.44 -13.18
CA LEU A 362 -24.59 21.07 -13.67
C LEU A 362 -25.85 20.38 -13.18
N CYS A 363 -26.70 19.93 -14.08
CA CYS A 363 -27.88 19.15 -13.74
C CYS A 363 -28.00 17.99 -14.71
N PHE A 364 -28.30 16.80 -14.21
CA PHE A 364 -28.68 15.66 -15.03
C PHE A 364 -29.59 14.73 -14.24
N ARG A 365 -30.26 13.83 -14.95
CA ARG A 365 -31.12 12.83 -14.34
C ARG A 365 -30.90 11.45 -14.98
N ILE A 366 -30.91 10.41 -14.15
CA ILE A 366 -30.95 9.00 -14.59
C ILE A 366 -32.26 8.40 -14.08
N ASP A 367 -33.19 8.06 -14.97
CA ASP A 367 -34.55 7.67 -14.56
C ASP A 367 -35.15 8.75 -13.63
N GLN A 368 -35.66 8.48 -12.44
CA GLN A 368 -36.20 9.54 -11.57
C GLN A 368 -35.14 10.29 -10.73
N ASP A 369 -33.86 9.89 -10.81
CA ASP A 369 -32.79 10.33 -9.91
C ASP A 369 -32.10 11.59 -10.43
N VAL A 370 -32.32 12.72 -9.76
CA VAL A 370 -31.78 14.01 -10.17
C VAL A 370 -30.51 14.35 -9.40
N PHE A 371 -29.51 14.83 -10.13
CA PHE A 371 -28.28 15.39 -9.59
C PHE A 371 -28.13 16.84 -10.01
N ARG A 372 -27.76 17.71 -9.07
CA ARG A 372 -27.45 19.12 -9.29
C ARG A 372 -26.15 19.48 -8.61
N ALA A 373 -25.34 20.29 -9.28
CA ALA A 373 -24.17 20.91 -8.69
C ALA A 373 -23.94 22.32 -9.24
N ASN A 374 -23.31 23.16 -8.43
CA ASN A 374 -22.66 24.39 -8.87
C ASN A 374 -21.32 24.52 -8.15
N ALA A 375 -20.35 25.17 -8.79
CA ALA A 375 -19.04 25.37 -8.23
C ALA A 375 -18.39 26.67 -8.74
N ARG A 376 -17.50 27.24 -7.93
CA ARG A 376 -16.57 28.28 -8.33
C ARG A 376 -15.17 27.86 -7.90
N LEU A 377 -14.26 27.80 -8.86
CA LEU A 377 -12.84 27.56 -8.64
C LEU A 377 -12.08 28.83 -9.01
N SER A 378 -11.13 29.22 -8.18
CA SER A 378 -10.28 30.41 -8.38
C SER A 378 -8.86 30.13 -7.88
N ASN A 379 -7.90 30.97 -8.27
CA ASN A 379 -6.50 30.80 -7.92
C ASN A 379 -5.94 29.42 -8.36
N LEU A 380 -6.22 29.04 -9.61
CA LEU A 380 -5.98 27.69 -10.12
C LEU A 380 -4.50 27.30 -10.19
N ALA A 381 -3.61 28.28 -10.37
CA ALA A 381 -2.18 28.06 -10.55
C ALA A 381 -1.41 27.91 -9.22
N GLU A 382 -1.88 28.55 -8.14
CA GLU A 382 -1.21 28.50 -6.84
C GLU A 382 -1.99 27.62 -5.85
N ASN A 383 -2.85 28.23 -5.04
CA ASN A 383 -3.65 27.56 -4.02
C ASN A 383 -5.12 27.59 -4.42
N MET A 384 -5.52 26.58 -5.21
CA MET A 384 -6.86 26.47 -5.77
C MET A 384 -7.92 26.54 -4.66
N ALA A 385 -8.76 27.56 -4.72
CA ALA A 385 -9.90 27.74 -3.83
C ALA A 385 -11.18 27.26 -4.53
N VAL A 386 -11.94 26.42 -3.82
CA VAL A 386 -13.16 25.77 -4.32
C VAL A 386 -14.34 26.17 -3.44
N LYS A 387 -15.42 26.64 -4.05
CA LYS A 387 -16.74 26.79 -3.42
C LYS A 387 -17.74 25.96 -4.20
N THR A 388 -18.42 25.02 -3.57
CA THR A 388 -19.33 24.08 -4.25
C THR A 388 -20.62 23.86 -3.47
N HIS A 389 -21.70 23.59 -4.20
CA HIS A 389 -22.96 23.09 -3.67
C HIS A 389 -23.39 21.90 -4.53
N ILE A 390 -23.54 20.74 -3.89
CA ILE A 390 -24.01 19.49 -4.48
C ILE A 390 -25.36 19.15 -3.85
N ASP A 391 -26.36 18.87 -4.68
CA ASP A 391 -27.69 18.44 -4.28
C ASP A 391 -28.18 17.33 -5.22
N GLY A 392 -28.23 16.09 -4.74
CA GLY A 392 -28.62 14.98 -5.59
C GLY A 392 -28.88 13.69 -4.84
N LYS A 393 -29.67 12.83 -5.47
CA LYS A 393 -29.92 11.45 -5.03
C LYS A 393 -29.73 10.53 -6.22
N ILE A 394 -28.79 9.60 -6.13
CA ILE A 394 -28.41 8.68 -7.21
C ILE A 394 -28.49 7.25 -6.70
N ASP A 395 -29.24 6.40 -7.41
CA ASP A 395 -29.13 4.95 -7.30
C ASP A 395 -27.96 4.45 -8.15
N LEU A 396 -26.93 3.94 -7.50
CA LEU A 396 -25.70 3.48 -8.14
C LEU A 396 -25.95 2.31 -9.10
N SER A 397 -26.99 1.51 -8.87
CA SER A 397 -27.36 0.42 -9.78
C SER A 397 -27.85 0.94 -11.14
N LYS A 398 -28.44 2.15 -11.16
CA LYS A 398 -28.87 2.81 -12.40
C LYS A 398 -27.71 3.46 -13.14
N VAL A 399 -26.64 3.85 -12.44
CA VAL A 399 -25.41 4.39 -13.05
C VAL A 399 -24.77 3.34 -13.95
N SER A 400 -24.57 2.12 -13.45
CA SER A 400 -24.04 0.99 -14.26
C SER A 400 -24.97 0.58 -15.41
N GLN A 401 -26.27 0.90 -15.31
CA GLN A 401 -27.26 0.69 -16.37
C GLN A 401 -27.34 1.82 -17.39
N ALA A 402 -26.69 2.97 -17.14
CA ALA A 402 -26.69 4.14 -18.02
C ALA A 402 -25.30 4.44 -18.61
N TYR A 403 -24.24 4.00 -17.92
CA TYR A 403 -22.86 4.20 -18.32
C TYR A 403 -22.06 2.90 -18.18
N PRO A 404 -21.24 2.53 -19.18
CA PRO A 404 -20.54 1.25 -19.21
C PRO A 404 -19.31 1.26 -18.29
N ILE A 405 -19.49 1.17 -16.97
CA ILE A 405 -18.40 1.07 -15.99
C ILE A 405 -17.98 -0.40 -15.85
N THR A 406 -16.68 -0.70 -15.97
CA THR A 406 -16.14 -2.04 -15.65
C THR A 406 -15.70 -2.05 -14.18
N MET A 407 -16.34 -2.84 -13.33
CA MET A 407 -15.95 -3.06 -11.92
C MET A 407 -16.02 -4.56 -11.62
N GLN A 408 -15.17 -5.05 -10.72
CA GLN A 408 -15.23 -6.45 -10.24
C GLN A 408 -16.60 -6.76 -9.63
N THR A 409 -17.15 -5.83 -8.86
CA THR A 409 -18.48 -5.93 -8.23
C THR A 409 -19.41 -4.86 -8.80
N PRO A 410 -20.66 -5.20 -9.21
CA PRO A 410 -21.63 -4.21 -9.64
C PRO A 410 -21.92 -3.15 -8.57
N LEU A 411 -21.99 -1.89 -8.97
CA LEU A 411 -22.32 -0.79 -8.05
C LEU A 411 -23.77 -0.92 -7.57
N GLN A 412 -23.98 -0.87 -6.26
CA GLN A 412 -25.30 -1.00 -5.63
C GLN A 412 -25.45 0.01 -4.48
N GLY A 413 -26.67 0.46 -4.24
CA GLY A 413 -27.01 1.39 -3.16
C GLY A 413 -27.41 2.77 -3.65
N ILE A 414 -27.90 3.59 -2.72
CA ILE A 414 -28.40 4.93 -2.98
C ILE A 414 -27.53 5.93 -2.24
N VAL A 415 -26.95 6.88 -2.98
CA VAL A 415 -26.23 8.02 -2.43
C VAL A 415 -27.14 9.24 -2.52
N ALA A 416 -27.35 9.92 -1.39
CA ALA A 416 -28.01 11.23 -1.38
C ALA A 416 -27.12 12.24 -0.67
N ALA A 417 -26.94 13.41 -1.27
CA ALA A 417 -26.12 14.49 -0.74
C ALA A 417 -26.84 15.82 -0.91
N ASN A 418 -26.82 16.64 0.14
CA ASN A 418 -27.06 18.07 0.08
C ASN A 418 -25.91 18.73 0.83
N LEU A 419 -24.87 19.13 0.12
CA LEU A 419 -23.59 19.54 0.69
C LEU A 419 -23.16 20.88 0.10
N LYS A 420 -22.83 21.83 0.95
CA LYS A 420 -22.09 23.05 0.62
C LYS A 420 -20.70 22.94 1.20
N ALA A 421 -19.67 23.20 0.41
CA ALA A 421 -18.30 23.21 0.88
C ALA A 421 -17.50 24.38 0.30
N SER A 422 -16.61 24.96 1.10
CA SER A 422 -15.63 25.98 0.73
C SER A 422 -14.29 25.60 1.34
N PHE A 423 -13.27 25.42 0.52
CA PHE A 423 -11.92 25.05 0.95
C PHE A 423 -10.88 25.49 -0.07
N ASP A 424 -9.61 25.45 0.32
CA ASP A 424 -8.47 25.62 -0.58
C ASP A 424 -7.55 24.39 -0.53
N LYS A 425 -6.77 24.16 -1.59
CA LYS A 425 -5.88 22.99 -1.73
C LYS A 425 -4.95 22.84 -0.53
N ASN A 426 -4.27 23.92 -0.14
CA ASN A 426 -3.34 23.90 0.98
C ASN A 426 -4.04 23.53 2.30
N ALA A 427 -5.31 23.89 2.48
CA ALA A 427 -6.04 23.56 3.70
C ALA A 427 -6.27 22.05 3.84
N ILE A 428 -6.48 21.36 2.70
CA ILE A 428 -6.59 19.90 2.66
C ILE A 428 -5.22 19.26 2.91
N GLU A 429 -4.19 19.66 2.17
CA GLU A 429 -2.86 19.05 2.25
C GLU A 429 -2.17 19.26 3.61
N HIS A 430 -2.34 20.43 4.22
CA HIS A 430 -1.72 20.78 5.50
C HIS A 430 -2.64 20.58 6.71
N ASN A 431 -3.78 19.91 6.54
CA ASN A 431 -4.73 19.62 7.62
C ASN A 431 -5.24 20.89 8.35
N GLU A 432 -5.40 22.02 7.64
CA GLU A 432 -5.85 23.28 8.22
C GLU A 432 -7.39 23.35 8.27
N TYR A 433 -8.00 22.51 9.11
CA TYR A 433 -9.46 22.32 9.16
C TYR A 433 -10.27 23.59 9.39
N GLN A 434 -9.68 24.64 9.96
CA GLN A 434 -10.34 25.93 10.19
C GLN A 434 -10.65 26.69 8.88
N ARG A 435 -9.92 26.41 7.79
CA ARG A 435 -10.18 26.97 6.46
C ARG A 435 -11.12 26.11 5.61
N ILE A 436 -11.60 24.99 6.14
CA ILE A 436 -12.54 24.09 5.48
C ILE A 436 -13.93 24.32 6.07
N GLU A 437 -14.77 25.03 5.33
CA GLU A 437 -16.18 25.20 5.67
C GLU A 437 -17.00 24.15 4.94
N SER A 438 -17.75 23.32 5.67
CA SER A 438 -18.69 22.38 5.07
C SER A 438 -19.99 22.35 5.86
N ASN A 439 -21.12 22.32 5.17
CA ASN A 439 -22.44 22.26 5.78
C ASN A 439 -23.37 21.41 4.93
N GLY A 440 -24.09 20.50 5.56
CA GLY A 440 -25.07 19.67 4.88
C GLY A 440 -25.11 18.23 5.38
N ASN A 441 -25.62 17.35 4.53
CA ASN A 441 -25.76 15.94 4.82
C ASN A 441 -25.35 15.08 3.62
N LEU A 442 -24.81 13.91 3.94
CA LEU A 442 -24.58 12.82 3.01
C LEU A 442 -25.18 11.56 3.62
N SER A 443 -25.93 10.79 2.83
CA SER A 443 -26.42 9.48 3.24
C SER A 443 -26.16 8.45 2.17
N LEU A 444 -25.80 7.26 2.64
CA LEU A 444 -25.66 6.05 1.84
C LEU A 444 -26.68 5.05 2.38
N SER A 445 -27.43 4.38 1.51
CA SER A 445 -28.31 3.27 1.91
C SER A 445 -28.19 2.09 0.96
N ASP A 446 -28.39 0.89 1.51
CA ASP A 446 -28.39 -0.38 0.76
C ASP A 446 -27.13 -0.59 -0.10
N PHE A 447 -25.97 -0.13 0.39
CA PHE A 447 -24.70 -0.25 -0.31
C PHE A 447 -24.02 -1.58 0.00
N VAL A 448 -23.43 -2.19 -1.02
CA VAL A 448 -22.72 -3.47 -0.89
C VAL A 448 -21.28 -3.27 -1.34
N TYR A 449 -20.35 -3.49 -0.43
CA TYR A 449 -18.93 -3.49 -0.72
C TYR A 449 -18.40 -4.93 -0.73
N GLN A 450 -17.71 -5.30 -1.79
CA GLN A 450 -17.03 -6.58 -1.93
C GLN A 450 -15.65 -6.34 -2.54
N SER A 451 -14.63 -6.90 -1.91
CA SER A 451 -13.24 -6.92 -2.37
C SER A 451 -12.61 -8.25 -1.98
N ASP A 452 -11.51 -8.60 -2.63
CA ASP A 452 -10.75 -9.82 -2.30
C ASP A 452 -10.18 -9.80 -0.86
N ALA A 453 -10.04 -8.62 -0.26
CA ALA A 453 -9.56 -8.45 1.12
C ALA A 453 -10.54 -8.90 2.23
N PHE A 454 -11.81 -9.21 1.91
CA PHE A 454 -12.81 -9.62 2.90
C PHE A 454 -13.52 -10.91 2.44
N PRO A 455 -13.67 -11.92 3.32
CA PRO A 455 -14.31 -13.19 2.96
C PRO A 455 -15.81 -13.04 2.68
N ASN A 456 -16.44 -12.03 3.29
CA ASN A 456 -17.86 -11.76 3.17
C ASN A 456 -18.10 -10.31 2.71
N PRO A 457 -19.17 -10.05 1.93
CA PRO A 457 -19.54 -8.70 1.53
C PRO A 457 -19.98 -7.87 2.73
N ILE A 458 -19.49 -6.63 2.78
CA ILE A 458 -19.93 -5.64 3.76
C ILE A 458 -21.17 -4.95 3.23
N LYS A 459 -22.33 -5.26 3.82
CA LYS A 459 -23.62 -4.67 3.46
C LYS A 459 -23.91 -3.50 4.40
N ILE A 460 -23.82 -2.29 3.89
CA ILE A 460 -24.13 -1.06 4.61
C ILE A 460 -25.59 -0.69 4.32
N SER A 461 -26.48 -1.01 5.26
CA SER A 461 -27.90 -0.67 5.15
C SER A 461 -28.13 0.85 5.23
N GLN A 462 -27.37 1.53 6.09
CA GLN A 462 -27.43 2.98 6.23
C GLN A 462 -26.11 3.55 6.73
N ALA A 463 -25.62 4.61 6.10
CA ALA A 463 -24.67 5.55 6.68
C ALA A 463 -25.22 6.97 6.55
N LYS A 464 -25.04 7.82 7.57
CA LYS A 464 -25.46 9.23 7.56
C LYS A 464 -24.37 10.11 8.15
N ILE A 465 -23.86 11.02 7.34
CA ILE A 465 -22.85 12.01 7.72
C ILE A 465 -23.50 13.39 7.71
N VAL A 466 -23.27 14.13 8.79
CA VAL A 466 -23.65 15.55 8.89
C VAL A 466 -22.37 16.38 8.89
N PHE A 467 -22.33 17.35 7.98
CA PHE A 467 -21.25 18.32 7.86
C PHE A 467 -21.68 19.59 8.59
N ASN A 468 -20.85 20.05 9.52
CA ASN A 468 -20.93 21.38 10.12
C ASN A 468 -19.57 22.07 9.98
N PRO A 469 -19.50 23.41 9.98
CA PRO A 469 -18.23 24.12 9.92
C PRO A 469 -17.28 23.64 11.02
N GLY A 470 -16.09 23.16 10.62
CA GLY A 470 -15.08 22.61 11.53
C GLY A 470 -15.40 21.25 12.19
N ARG A 471 -16.51 20.58 11.86
CA ARG A 471 -16.85 19.27 12.44
C ARG A 471 -17.68 18.41 11.49
N ILE A 472 -17.20 17.19 11.20
CA ILE A 472 -17.94 16.19 10.45
C ILE A 472 -18.35 15.07 11.42
N ARG A 473 -19.60 14.62 11.35
CA ARG A 473 -20.12 13.59 12.26
C ARG A 473 -20.79 12.46 11.50
N LEU A 474 -20.35 11.24 11.75
CA LEU A 474 -21.08 10.01 11.42
C LEU A 474 -22.21 9.83 12.44
N THR A 475 -23.43 10.15 12.05
CA THR A 475 -24.60 10.09 12.94
C THR A 475 -25.23 8.71 13.01
N GLN A 476 -25.04 7.90 11.97
CA GLN A 476 -25.55 6.53 11.89
C GLN A 476 -24.67 5.76 10.90
N PHE A 477 -24.31 4.53 11.26
CA PHE A 477 -23.69 3.54 10.39
C PHE A 477 -24.19 2.18 10.81
N ASP A 478 -24.98 1.53 9.97
CA ASP A 478 -25.56 0.21 10.22
C ASP A 478 -25.10 -0.74 9.10
N ALA A 479 -24.27 -1.70 9.46
CA ALA A 479 -23.69 -2.65 8.52
C ALA A 479 -23.75 -4.10 9.01
N THR A 480 -23.70 -5.04 8.08
CA THR A 480 -23.58 -6.48 8.36
C THR A 480 -22.55 -7.11 7.43
N SER A 481 -21.80 -8.08 7.95
CA SER A 481 -20.90 -8.95 7.18
C SER A 481 -20.91 -10.33 7.82
N GLY A 482 -21.16 -11.40 7.06
CA GLY A 482 -21.23 -12.77 7.62
C GLY A 482 -22.18 -12.91 8.82
N LYS A 483 -21.63 -13.20 9.99
CA LYS A 483 -22.33 -13.32 11.30
C LYS A 483 -22.30 -12.03 12.13
N SER A 484 -21.67 -10.98 11.61
CA SER A 484 -21.45 -9.71 12.29
C SER A 484 -22.52 -8.68 11.97
N ASP A 485 -23.02 -8.00 13.00
CA ASP A 485 -23.76 -6.74 12.90
C ASP A 485 -22.98 -5.60 13.56
N ILE A 486 -22.90 -4.46 12.88
CA ILE A 486 -22.15 -3.29 13.35
C ILE A 486 -23.08 -2.08 13.31
N LYS A 487 -23.18 -1.40 14.44
CA LYS A 487 -23.76 -0.06 14.54
C LYS A 487 -22.72 0.91 15.06
N ALA A 488 -22.41 1.97 14.33
CA ALA A 488 -21.42 2.96 14.74
C ALA A 488 -21.92 4.40 14.59
N SER A 489 -21.43 5.27 15.45
CA SER A 489 -21.58 6.72 15.32
C SER A 489 -20.35 7.41 15.90
N GLY A 490 -20.00 8.61 15.45
CA GLY A 490 -18.73 9.22 15.86
C GLY A 490 -18.41 10.52 15.17
N ASN A 491 -17.31 11.15 15.60
CA ASN A 491 -16.75 12.30 14.91
C ASN A 491 -15.73 11.83 13.87
N LEU A 492 -15.70 12.54 12.75
CA LEU A 492 -14.77 12.32 11.64
C LEU A 492 -13.93 13.58 11.48
N ASP A 493 -12.62 13.41 11.56
CA ASP A 493 -11.63 14.43 11.29
C ASP A 493 -10.83 14.04 10.03
N ASN A 494 -10.42 15.04 9.26
CA ASN A 494 -9.68 14.86 8.01
C ASN A 494 -10.37 14.02 6.92
N LEU A 495 -11.70 14.01 6.84
CA LEU A 495 -12.41 13.26 5.80
C LEU A 495 -11.99 13.69 4.37
N PHE A 496 -11.83 15.00 4.13
CA PHE A 496 -11.42 15.50 2.83
C PHE A 496 -9.98 15.14 2.48
N GLY A 497 -9.05 15.19 3.44
CA GLY A 497 -7.67 14.76 3.23
C GLY A 497 -7.55 13.26 2.97
N PHE A 498 -8.38 12.44 3.62
CA PHE A 498 -8.46 11.00 3.35
C PHE A 498 -8.99 10.70 1.95
N LEU A 499 -9.98 11.46 1.46
CA LEU A 499 -10.58 11.24 0.14
C LEU A 499 -9.77 11.79 -1.03
N PHE A 500 -9.01 12.87 -0.83
CA PHE A 500 -8.41 13.65 -1.93
C PHE A 500 -6.89 13.83 -1.84
N ALA A 501 -6.26 13.47 -0.72
CA ALA A 501 -4.83 13.72 -0.49
C ALA A 501 -4.08 12.54 0.16
N ASP A 502 -4.66 11.34 0.18
CA ASP A 502 -4.06 10.11 0.75
C ASP A 502 -3.53 10.27 2.19
N THR A 503 -4.18 11.12 3.00
CA THR A 503 -3.82 11.36 4.40
C THR A 503 -4.71 10.55 5.37
N GLU A 504 -4.28 10.39 6.62
CA GLU A 504 -5.02 9.58 7.62
C GLU A 504 -6.45 10.10 7.88
N LEU A 505 -7.43 9.20 7.88
CA LEU A 505 -8.73 9.46 8.49
C LEU A 505 -8.61 9.38 10.01
N LYS A 506 -9.05 10.43 10.70
CA LYS A 506 -9.08 10.49 12.16
C LYS A 506 -10.50 10.42 12.69
N GLY A 507 -10.72 9.79 13.84
CA GLY A 507 -12.06 9.82 14.43
C GLY A 507 -12.21 9.12 15.77
N ASP A 508 -13.28 9.49 16.47
CA ASP A 508 -13.73 8.87 17.70
C ASP A 508 -15.12 8.28 17.48
N PHE A 509 -15.27 6.97 17.68
CA PHE A 509 -16.49 6.22 17.37
C PHE A 509 -17.01 5.47 18.58
N ASP A 510 -18.33 5.44 18.73
CA ASP A 510 -19.04 4.49 19.57
C ASP A 510 -19.59 3.38 18.67
N LEU A 511 -19.12 2.15 18.90
CA LEU A 511 -19.52 0.95 18.18
C LEU A 511 -20.34 0.04 19.08
N SER A 512 -21.48 -0.43 18.57
CA SER A 512 -22.28 -1.46 19.20
C SER A 512 -22.59 -2.60 18.24
N SER A 513 -22.71 -3.81 18.79
CA SER A 513 -22.95 -5.03 18.02
C SER A 513 -23.73 -6.04 18.86
N ASN A 514 -24.65 -6.79 18.26
CA ASN A 514 -25.24 -7.94 18.93
C ASN A 514 -24.32 -9.17 18.83
N SER A 515 -23.77 -9.41 17.66
CA SER A 515 -22.81 -10.46 17.35
C SER A 515 -21.72 -9.88 16.46
N PHE A 516 -20.46 -10.02 16.87
CA PHE A 516 -19.30 -9.63 16.08
C PHE A 516 -18.36 -10.84 15.95
N ALA A 517 -18.22 -11.39 14.75
CA ALA A 517 -17.30 -12.47 14.47
C ALA A 517 -16.05 -11.93 13.76
N VAL A 518 -14.91 -12.12 14.40
CA VAL A 518 -13.63 -11.63 13.87
C VAL A 518 -13.29 -12.30 12.54
N SER A 519 -13.71 -13.57 12.36
CA SER A 519 -13.55 -14.33 11.11
C SER A 519 -14.27 -13.70 9.91
N ASP A 520 -15.29 -12.86 10.11
CA ASP A 520 -15.95 -12.18 8.99
C ASP A 520 -15.07 -11.10 8.33
N PHE A 521 -13.93 -10.77 8.95
CA PHE A 521 -12.97 -9.74 8.52
C PHE A 521 -11.54 -10.27 8.39
N MET A 522 -11.33 -11.57 8.56
CA MET A 522 -10.06 -12.25 8.37
C MET A 522 -10.21 -13.24 7.22
N ASP A 523 -9.21 -13.35 6.36
CA ASP A 523 -9.27 -14.25 5.21
C ASP A 523 -9.38 -15.72 5.67
N GLU A 524 -10.46 -16.40 5.29
CA GLU A 524 -10.73 -17.78 5.71
C GLU A 524 -9.96 -18.83 4.89
N GLU A 525 -9.35 -18.48 3.74
CA GLU A 525 -8.72 -19.45 2.83
C GLU A 525 -7.56 -20.26 3.46
N VAL A 526 -7.04 -19.84 4.61
CA VAL A 526 -5.96 -20.56 5.30
C VAL A 526 -6.49 -21.69 6.22
N THR A 527 -7.79 -21.70 6.57
CA THR A 527 -8.35 -22.67 7.53
C THR A 527 -8.88 -23.97 6.90
N ALA A 528 -8.90 -24.07 5.58
CA ALA A 528 -9.60 -25.14 4.86
C ALA A 528 -8.72 -26.18 4.14
N GLU A 529 -7.45 -26.39 4.49
CA GLU A 529 -6.69 -27.54 3.96
C GLU A 529 -5.93 -28.32 5.04
N ASN A 530 -6.66 -29.23 5.70
CA ASN A 530 -6.06 -30.44 6.25
C ASN A 530 -6.94 -31.67 6.02
N LYS A 531 -7.43 -31.82 4.79
CA LYS A 531 -7.90 -33.11 4.25
C LYS A 531 -7.26 -33.36 2.91
N GLN A 532 -6.35 -34.33 2.92
CA GLN A 532 -5.64 -34.92 1.78
C GLN A 532 -6.51 -35.06 0.53
N THR A 533 -5.99 -34.55 -0.60
CA THR A 533 -5.88 -35.35 -1.84
C THR A 533 -4.72 -34.83 -2.68
N GLU A 534 -3.81 -35.73 -3.04
CA GLU A 534 -2.75 -35.49 -4.02
C GLU A 534 -3.37 -35.33 -5.43
N GLU A 535 -2.99 -34.29 -6.18
CA GLU A 535 -2.60 -34.39 -7.59
C GLU A 535 -2.01 -33.07 -8.15
N LYS A 536 -1.25 -33.22 -9.23
CA LYS A 536 -0.23 -32.29 -9.77
C LYS A 536 -0.76 -31.19 -10.71
N SER A 537 0.13 -30.20 -10.91
CA SER A 537 0.23 -29.16 -11.97
C SER A 537 -0.70 -27.96 -11.75
N SER A 538 -0.28 -26.70 -11.93
CA SER A 538 0.68 -26.09 -12.88
C SER A 538 1.20 -24.76 -12.30
N GLU A 539 2.36 -24.31 -12.80
CA GLU A 539 2.93 -22.98 -12.55
C GLU A 539 2.00 -21.88 -13.07
N GLU A 540 1.47 -21.07 -12.16
CA GLU A 540 1.07 -19.68 -12.42
C GLU A 540 1.51 -18.82 -11.23
N ASN A 541 1.83 -17.55 -11.53
CA ASN A 541 2.48 -16.56 -10.67
C ASN A 541 2.10 -16.65 -9.19
N LYS A 542 3.11 -16.89 -8.33
CA LYS A 542 3.03 -16.57 -6.90
C LYS A 542 2.91 -15.07 -6.73
N THR A 543 1.68 -14.54 -6.77
CA THR A 543 1.33 -13.41 -5.91
C THR A 543 1.66 -13.86 -4.50
N THR A 544 2.65 -13.23 -3.88
CA THR A 544 2.86 -13.30 -2.44
C THR A 544 1.55 -12.94 -1.78
N GLU A 545 0.84 -13.95 -1.27
CA GLU A 545 -0.38 -13.79 -0.46
C GLU A 545 0.00 -12.97 0.78
N GLU A 546 -0.22 -11.66 0.70
CA GLU A 546 -0.05 -10.75 1.82
C GLU A 546 -1.16 -11.07 2.84
N GLY A 547 -0.79 -11.67 3.98
CA GLY A 547 -1.74 -11.92 5.07
C GLY A 547 -2.40 -10.63 5.56
N PHE A 548 -3.58 -10.75 6.18
CA PHE A 548 -4.41 -9.61 6.63
C PHE A 548 -3.59 -8.50 7.31
N LYS A 549 -3.77 -7.26 6.85
CA LYS A 549 -3.15 -6.05 7.42
C LYS A 549 -4.20 -5.12 8.00
N ILE A 550 -3.94 -4.61 9.20
CA ILE A 550 -4.71 -3.51 9.79
C ILE A 550 -4.50 -2.26 8.91
N PRO A 551 -5.56 -1.49 8.56
CA PRO A 551 -5.45 -0.35 7.66
C PRO A 551 -4.43 0.70 8.11
N LYS A 552 -3.55 1.14 7.21
CA LYS A 552 -2.51 2.15 7.49
C LYS A 552 -3.06 3.57 7.63
N LEU A 553 -4.10 3.91 6.86
CA LEU A 553 -4.64 5.27 6.78
C LEU A 553 -5.81 5.52 7.75
N ILE A 554 -5.97 4.69 8.78
CA ILE A 554 -7.02 4.83 9.79
C ILE A 554 -6.38 5.08 11.16
N ASN A 555 -6.75 6.20 11.77
CA ASN A 555 -6.36 6.61 13.11
C ASN A 555 -7.63 6.84 13.94
N ALA A 556 -8.12 5.79 14.58
CA ALA A 556 -9.43 5.77 15.20
C ALA A 556 -9.39 5.33 16.66
N VAL A 557 -10.17 6.00 17.50
CA VAL A 557 -10.51 5.52 18.85
C VAL A 557 -11.94 5.02 18.82
N VAL A 558 -12.14 3.75 19.18
CA VAL A 558 -13.44 3.07 19.12
C VAL A 558 -13.83 2.59 20.51
N ASN A 559 -14.89 3.16 21.08
CA ASN A 559 -15.54 2.61 22.26
C ASN A 559 -16.45 1.47 21.81
N VAL A 560 -16.17 0.25 22.25
CA VAL A 560 -16.86 -0.97 21.81
C VAL A 560 -17.84 -1.44 22.88
N SER A 561 -19.06 -1.79 22.47
CA SER A 561 -20.04 -2.50 23.28
C SER A 561 -20.72 -3.60 22.46
N ALA A 562 -20.29 -4.85 22.62
CA ALA A 562 -20.84 -6.00 21.90
C ALA A 562 -21.50 -7.01 22.86
N ASN A 563 -22.69 -7.50 22.52
CA ASN A 563 -23.35 -8.54 23.34
C ASN A 563 -22.59 -9.87 23.24
N GLN A 564 -22.09 -10.19 22.05
CA GLN A 564 -21.31 -11.39 21.77
C GLN A 564 -20.17 -11.08 20.79
N VAL A 565 -18.95 -11.49 21.13
CA VAL A 565 -17.80 -11.51 20.22
C VAL A 565 -17.37 -12.96 20.01
N LEU A 566 -17.28 -13.37 18.75
CA LEU A 566 -16.82 -14.68 18.32
C LEU A 566 -15.40 -14.56 17.79
N TYR A 567 -14.48 -15.28 18.43
CA TYR A 567 -13.09 -15.34 18.03
C TYR A 567 -12.64 -16.79 18.11
N ASP A 568 -12.35 -17.41 16.97
CA ASP A 568 -12.06 -18.84 16.87
C ASP A 568 -13.17 -19.68 17.57
N ASN A 569 -12.82 -20.51 18.55
CA ASN A 569 -13.74 -21.32 19.34
C ASN A 569 -14.29 -20.58 20.59
N LEU A 570 -13.92 -19.30 20.77
CA LEU A 570 -14.29 -18.48 21.92
C LEU A 570 -15.57 -17.72 21.66
N THR A 571 -16.40 -17.66 22.71
CA THR A 571 -17.58 -16.81 22.77
C THR A 571 -17.47 -15.90 23.97
N LEU A 572 -17.04 -14.66 23.71
CA LEU A 572 -16.99 -13.59 24.68
C LEU A 572 -18.36 -12.93 24.75
N LYS A 573 -18.90 -12.73 25.96
CA LYS A 573 -20.21 -12.11 26.18
C LYS A 573 -20.06 -10.77 26.89
N ASN A 574 -20.98 -9.84 26.61
CA ASN A 574 -21.04 -8.52 27.26
C ASN A 574 -19.72 -7.73 27.15
N VAL A 575 -19.09 -7.78 25.98
CA VAL A 575 -17.80 -7.14 25.72
C VAL A 575 -17.96 -5.62 25.76
N ARG A 576 -17.15 -4.95 26.59
CA ARG A 576 -17.05 -3.49 26.66
C ARG A 576 -15.60 -3.06 26.78
N GLY A 577 -15.19 -2.01 26.09
CA GLY A 577 -13.84 -1.47 26.21
C GLY A 577 -13.52 -0.46 25.13
N LYS A 578 -12.24 -0.15 24.96
CA LYS A 578 -11.76 0.75 23.92
C LYS A 578 -10.74 0.05 23.04
N ALA A 579 -10.85 0.26 21.73
CA ALA A 579 -9.86 -0.13 20.73
C ALA A 579 -9.29 1.12 20.06
N ILE A 580 -7.97 1.23 19.97
CA ILE A 580 -7.27 2.33 19.31
C ILE A 580 -6.56 1.75 18.09
N ILE A 581 -6.98 2.17 16.91
CA ILE A 581 -6.44 1.74 15.62
C ILE A 581 -5.50 2.83 15.15
N LYS A 582 -4.21 2.52 14.98
CA LYS A 582 -3.22 3.46 14.46
C LYS A 582 -1.99 2.70 13.97
N ASP A 583 -1.33 3.17 12.91
CA ASP A 583 -0.04 2.64 12.48
C ASP A 583 -0.05 1.11 12.25
N GLN A 584 -1.14 0.58 11.68
CA GLN A 584 -1.37 -0.85 11.45
C GLN A 584 -1.38 -1.71 12.73
N LYS A 585 -1.75 -1.10 13.85
CA LYS A 585 -1.82 -1.69 15.18
C LYS A 585 -3.17 -1.39 15.84
N ILE A 586 -3.73 -2.38 16.53
CA ILE A 586 -4.91 -2.22 17.39
C ILE A 586 -4.46 -2.34 18.84
N THR A 587 -4.67 -1.29 19.63
CA THR A 587 -4.44 -1.30 21.08
C THR A 587 -5.77 -1.40 21.82
N PHE A 588 -5.91 -2.41 22.65
CA PHE A 588 -7.07 -2.65 23.50
C PHE A 588 -6.82 -2.05 24.88
N ASP A 589 -7.70 -1.16 25.30
CA ASP A 589 -7.66 -0.47 26.59
C ASP A 589 -8.91 -0.82 27.41
N ASN A 590 -8.67 -1.42 28.57
CA ASN A 590 -9.67 -1.77 29.58
C ASN A 590 -10.88 -2.55 29.02
N VAL A 591 -10.61 -3.57 28.19
CA VAL A 591 -11.64 -4.46 27.66
C VAL A 591 -12.11 -5.41 28.77
N ALA A 592 -13.41 -5.55 28.95
CA ALA A 592 -14.04 -6.46 29.89
C ALA A 592 -15.06 -7.34 29.18
N SER A 593 -15.13 -8.62 29.55
CA SER A 593 -16.06 -9.61 28.99
C SER A 593 -16.40 -10.68 30.01
N ASP A 594 -17.52 -11.36 29.82
CA ASP A 594 -17.86 -12.62 30.49
C ASP A 594 -17.49 -13.81 29.58
N ILE A 595 -16.78 -14.80 30.11
CA ILE A 595 -16.42 -16.04 29.40
C ILE A 595 -16.13 -17.15 30.41
N PHE A 596 -16.37 -18.42 30.04
CA PHE A 596 -16.14 -19.60 30.89
C PHE A 596 -16.74 -19.51 32.31
N GLY A 597 -17.91 -18.88 32.43
CA GLY A 597 -18.61 -18.72 33.72
C GLY A 597 -18.00 -17.68 34.67
N GLY A 598 -16.99 -16.92 34.24
CA GLY A 598 -16.35 -15.84 35.00
C GLY A 598 -16.15 -14.57 34.17
N LYS A 599 -15.25 -13.69 34.63
CA LYS A 599 -14.95 -12.39 34.01
C LYS A 599 -13.51 -12.34 33.49
N LEU A 600 -13.35 -11.71 32.33
CA LEU A 600 -12.08 -11.44 31.67
C LEU A 600 -11.89 -9.93 31.58
N GLY A 601 -10.78 -9.43 32.10
CA GLY A 601 -10.20 -8.13 31.73
C GLY A 601 -9.07 -8.34 30.73
N LEU A 602 -8.98 -7.48 29.72
CA LEU A 602 -8.00 -7.54 28.65
C LEU A 602 -7.46 -6.12 28.37
N ALA A 603 -6.15 -6.01 28.28
CA ALA A 603 -5.46 -4.82 27.78
C ALA A 603 -4.20 -5.25 27.04
N GLY A 604 -3.85 -4.58 25.94
CA GLY A 604 -2.74 -5.03 25.11
C GLY A 604 -2.87 -4.55 23.67
N ASP A 605 -2.18 -5.21 22.76
CA ASP A 605 -2.15 -4.83 21.36
C ASP A 605 -1.85 -5.98 20.42
N VAL A 606 -2.31 -5.82 19.18
CA VAL A 606 -1.96 -6.64 18.02
C VAL A 606 -1.41 -5.73 16.94
N SER A 607 -0.26 -6.07 16.38
CA SER A 607 0.45 -5.30 15.36
C SER A 607 0.62 -6.13 14.09
N THR A 608 0.26 -5.54 12.96
CA THR A 608 0.53 -6.11 11.61
C THR A 608 1.60 -5.31 10.86
N GLN A 609 2.31 -4.43 11.58
CA GLN A 609 3.36 -3.60 11.00
C GLN A 609 4.55 -4.43 10.52
N ASN A 610 4.86 -5.51 11.23
CA ASN A 610 5.92 -6.47 10.86
C ASN A 610 5.43 -7.47 9.79
N GLU A 611 6.37 -8.17 9.15
CA GLU A 611 6.05 -9.24 8.20
C GLU A 611 5.23 -10.35 8.87
N THR A 612 5.70 -10.85 10.02
CA THR A 612 4.92 -11.71 10.91
C THR A 612 4.21 -10.83 11.95
N PRO A 613 2.87 -10.88 12.06
CA PRO A 613 2.16 -10.14 13.08
C PRO A 613 2.59 -10.54 14.50
N ASP A 614 2.53 -9.59 15.42
CA ASP A 614 2.89 -9.79 16.82
C ASP A 614 1.80 -9.26 17.76
N PHE A 615 1.81 -9.77 18.99
CA PHE A 615 0.86 -9.36 20.01
C PHE A 615 1.53 -9.23 21.38
N ASN A 616 0.92 -8.40 22.23
CA ASN A 616 1.20 -8.29 23.65
C ASN A 616 -0.11 -8.14 24.40
N MET A 617 -0.40 -9.03 25.35
CA MET A 617 -1.68 -9.10 26.05
C MET A 617 -1.49 -9.27 27.55
N LYS A 618 -2.23 -8.45 28.30
CA LYS A 618 -2.43 -8.57 29.74
C LYS A 618 -3.86 -9.01 29.98
N LEU A 619 -4.03 -10.19 30.56
CA LEU A 619 -5.32 -10.77 30.88
C LEU A 619 -5.50 -10.85 32.39
N ASN A 620 -6.65 -10.39 32.87
CA ASN A 620 -7.08 -10.54 34.26
C ASN A 620 -8.32 -11.44 34.29
N VAL A 621 -8.13 -12.64 34.80
CA VAL A 621 -9.13 -13.69 34.87
C VAL A 621 -9.70 -13.73 36.28
N GLN A 622 -11.02 -13.68 36.39
CA GLN A 622 -11.74 -13.78 37.66
C GLN A 622 -12.79 -14.87 37.58
N GLU A 623 -12.68 -15.86 38.46
CA GLU A 623 -13.64 -16.92 38.69
C GLU A 623 -13.97 -17.78 37.46
N PHE A 624 -13.01 -18.00 36.55
CA PHE A 624 -13.21 -18.94 35.44
C PHE A 624 -13.50 -20.34 35.96
N ASP A 625 -14.54 -20.98 35.43
CA ASP A 625 -14.77 -22.40 35.63
C ASP A 625 -13.67 -23.18 34.92
N ILE A 626 -12.87 -23.92 35.70
CA ILE A 626 -11.71 -24.67 35.22
C ILE A 626 -12.15 -25.62 34.07
N PRO A 627 -13.10 -26.56 34.26
CA PRO A 627 -13.53 -27.45 33.17
C PRO A 627 -13.93 -26.75 31.87
N GLN A 628 -14.66 -25.62 31.95
CA GLN A 628 -15.04 -24.85 30.76
C GLN A 628 -13.84 -24.18 30.09
N ALA A 629 -13.00 -23.48 30.85
CA ALA A 629 -11.85 -22.74 30.32
C ALA A 629 -10.84 -23.66 29.62
N PHE A 630 -10.59 -24.85 30.17
CA PHE A 630 -9.66 -25.80 29.56
C PHE A 630 -10.24 -26.51 28.33
N LYS A 631 -11.56 -26.71 28.25
CA LYS A 631 -12.18 -27.26 27.04
C LYS A 631 -12.20 -26.24 25.90
N GLY A 632 -12.33 -24.95 26.22
CA GLY A 632 -12.52 -23.89 25.23
C GLY A 632 -11.26 -23.21 24.72
N LEU A 633 -10.06 -23.50 25.26
CA LEU A 633 -8.81 -22.85 24.83
C LEU A 633 -7.68 -23.87 24.69
N ASP A 634 -7.20 -24.06 23.47
CA ASP A 634 -6.08 -24.97 23.17
C ASP A 634 -4.79 -24.50 23.84
N LEU A 635 -4.61 -23.17 23.97
CA LEU A 635 -3.54 -22.59 24.77
C LEU A 635 -3.59 -23.09 26.23
N PHE A 636 -4.76 -23.09 26.88
CA PHE A 636 -4.86 -23.57 28.26
C PHE A 636 -4.62 -25.08 28.38
N GLN A 637 -5.06 -25.89 27.40
CA GLN A 637 -4.73 -27.32 27.37
C GLN A 637 -3.22 -27.56 27.29
N SER A 638 -2.53 -26.74 26.50
CA SER A 638 -1.08 -26.83 26.28
C SER A 638 -0.29 -26.29 27.48
N LEU A 639 -0.82 -25.27 28.17
CA LEU A 639 -0.17 -24.65 29.34
C LEU A 639 -0.22 -25.52 30.59
N THR A 640 -1.30 -26.28 30.83
CA THR A 640 -1.44 -27.09 32.06
C THR A 640 -2.13 -28.43 31.76
N PRO A 641 -1.38 -29.46 31.32
CA PRO A 641 -1.95 -30.77 30.97
C PRO A 641 -2.68 -31.49 32.12
N LEU A 642 -2.45 -31.07 33.37
CA LEU A 642 -3.16 -31.56 34.56
C LEU A 642 -4.56 -30.97 34.75
N ALA A 643 -4.92 -29.96 33.98
CA ALA A 643 -6.14 -29.21 34.21
C ALA A 643 -7.43 -30.00 33.95
N ALA A 644 -7.39 -31.01 33.08
CA ALA A 644 -8.50 -31.95 32.90
C ALA A 644 -8.84 -32.74 34.18
N ALA A 645 -7.88 -32.84 35.10
CA ALA A 645 -8.02 -33.46 36.41
C ALA A 645 -8.53 -32.49 37.49
N LEU A 646 -8.57 -31.20 37.20
CA LEU A 646 -8.95 -30.16 38.16
C LEU A 646 -10.41 -29.76 37.94
N THR A 647 -11.10 -29.56 39.05
CA THR A 647 -12.41 -28.87 39.10
C THR A 647 -12.29 -27.70 40.06
N GLY A 648 -13.15 -26.70 39.95
CA GLY A 648 -13.12 -25.48 40.77
C GLY A 648 -13.08 -24.22 39.92
N ARG A 649 -12.65 -23.11 40.53
CA ARG A 649 -12.53 -21.81 39.85
C ARG A 649 -11.10 -21.30 39.84
N LEU A 650 -10.77 -20.50 38.82
CA LEU A 650 -9.46 -19.91 38.59
C LEU A 650 -9.54 -18.39 38.62
N ASN A 651 -8.68 -17.77 39.43
CA ASN A 651 -8.29 -16.37 39.25
C ASN A 651 -6.88 -16.33 38.67
N SER A 652 -6.61 -15.46 37.71
CA SER A 652 -5.28 -15.36 37.13
C SER A 652 -4.94 -13.96 36.63
N SER A 653 -3.67 -13.58 36.73
CA SER A 653 -3.09 -12.47 35.99
C SER A 653 -2.08 -13.05 35.00
N ILE A 654 -2.26 -12.77 33.72
CA ILE A 654 -1.44 -13.30 32.62
C ILE A 654 -0.86 -12.12 31.88
N ASP A 655 0.45 -12.13 31.64
CA ASP A 655 1.15 -11.20 30.76
C ASP A 655 1.83 -12.07 29.70
N LEU A 656 1.42 -11.93 28.43
CA LEU A 656 1.81 -12.82 27.35
C LEU A 656 2.10 -12.01 26.08
N SER A 657 3.23 -12.30 25.44
CA SER A 657 3.60 -11.75 24.14
C SER A 657 4.11 -12.85 23.24
N GLY A 658 4.02 -12.64 21.93
CA GLY A 658 4.47 -13.60 20.94
C GLY A 658 4.16 -13.16 19.52
N LYS A 659 4.39 -14.08 18.58
CA LYS A 659 4.02 -13.95 17.18
C LYS A 659 2.67 -14.60 16.92
N LEU A 660 2.00 -14.14 15.88
CA LEU A 660 0.82 -14.77 15.33
C LEU A 660 1.17 -15.48 14.02
N ASP A 661 0.51 -16.59 13.76
CA ASP A 661 0.54 -17.23 12.45
C ASP A 661 -0.41 -16.52 11.46
N LYS A 662 -0.58 -17.12 10.29
CA LYS A 662 -1.42 -16.55 9.22
C LYS A 662 -2.90 -16.48 9.59
N ASP A 663 -3.36 -17.35 10.50
CA ASP A 663 -4.73 -17.40 11.01
C ASP A 663 -4.95 -16.44 12.19
N PHE A 664 -3.94 -15.59 12.50
CA PHE A 664 -3.90 -14.77 13.70
C PHE A 664 -3.97 -15.60 15.00
N ALA A 665 -3.60 -16.88 14.96
CA ALA A 665 -3.47 -17.71 16.14
C ALA A 665 -2.05 -17.55 16.76
N PRO A 666 -1.91 -17.59 18.09
CA PRO A 666 -0.60 -17.48 18.73
C PRO A 666 0.34 -18.64 18.37
N ASP A 667 1.53 -18.35 17.85
CA ASP A 667 2.60 -19.34 17.69
C ASP A 667 3.14 -19.71 19.08
N LEU A 668 2.78 -20.91 19.56
CA LEU A 668 3.12 -21.41 20.89
C LEU A 668 4.63 -21.41 21.17
N ASN A 669 5.48 -21.58 20.15
CA ASN A 669 6.94 -21.61 20.33
C ASN A 669 7.54 -20.21 20.52
N SER A 670 6.82 -19.17 20.12
CA SER A 670 7.23 -17.77 20.27
C SER A 670 6.82 -17.13 21.60
N LEU A 671 5.99 -17.82 22.38
CA LEU A 671 5.37 -17.27 23.58
C LEU A 671 6.39 -16.94 24.68
N THR A 672 6.31 -15.71 25.17
CA THR A 672 7.09 -15.20 26.29
C THR A 672 6.21 -14.39 27.23
N GLY A 673 6.38 -14.56 28.54
CA GLY A 673 5.52 -13.90 29.52
C GLY A 673 5.55 -14.54 30.89
N ASN A 674 4.55 -14.22 31.71
CA ASN A 674 4.33 -14.84 33.01
C ASN A 674 2.83 -14.99 33.32
N LEU A 675 2.52 -15.90 34.22
CA LEU A 675 1.17 -16.16 34.69
C LEU A 675 1.20 -16.40 36.20
N LEU A 676 0.34 -15.68 36.91
CA LEU A 676 0.05 -15.89 38.32
C LEU A 676 -1.37 -16.44 38.44
N ALA A 677 -1.52 -17.64 38.97
CA ALA A 677 -2.80 -18.34 39.11
C ALA A 677 -3.12 -18.58 40.58
N SER A 678 -4.38 -18.40 40.94
CA SER A 678 -4.94 -18.74 42.24
C SER A 678 -6.15 -19.64 42.06
N LEU A 679 -6.12 -20.83 42.67
CA LEU A 679 -7.23 -21.78 42.61
C LEU A 679 -8.22 -21.56 43.75
N LEU A 680 -9.52 -21.62 43.44
CA LEU A 680 -10.63 -21.46 44.38
C LEU A 680 -11.49 -22.73 44.39
N ASN A 681 -11.71 -23.30 45.57
CA ASN A 681 -12.48 -24.53 45.76
C ASN A 681 -12.02 -25.69 44.87
N ALA A 682 -10.71 -25.74 44.59
CA ALA A 682 -10.19 -26.69 43.62
C ALA A 682 -10.11 -28.10 44.17
N LYS A 683 -10.51 -29.08 43.36
CA LYS A 683 -10.39 -30.51 43.67
C LYS A 683 -9.67 -31.23 42.55
N MET A 684 -8.82 -32.16 42.93
CA MET A 684 -8.10 -33.05 42.01
C MET A 684 -8.87 -34.36 41.84
N SER A 685 -8.96 -34.83 40.61
CA SER A 685 -9.44 -36.14 40.18
C SER A 685 -8.25 -36.94 39.63
N PRO A 686 -7.45 -37.61 40.48
CA PRO A 686 -6.21 -38.29 40.09
C PRO A 686 -6.39 -39.28 38.95
N GLU A 687 -7.55 -39.96 38.91
CA GLU A 687 -7.92 -40.97 37.92
C GLU A 687 -7.98 -40.45 36.49
N LYS A 688 -8.08 -39.13 36.29
CA LYS A 688 -8.14 -38.50 34.96
C LYS A 688 -6.76 -38.24 34.34
N THR A 689 -5.66 -38.59 35.03
CA THR A 689 -4.30 -38.37 34.50
C THR A 689 -3.36 -39.52 34.78
N ALA A 690 -2.53 -39.85 33.78
CA ALA A 690 -1.47 -40.85 33.92
C ALA A 690 -0.44 -40.43 34.97
N LEU A 691 -0.09 -39.14 35.05
CA LEU A 691 0.88 -38.64 36.03
C LEU A 691 0.44 -38.88 37.48
N MET A 692 -0.80 -38.52 37.83
CA MET A 692 -1.27 -38.73 39.21
C MET A 692 -1.43 -40.22 39.53
N SER A 693 -1.80 -41.04 38.54
CA SER A 693 -1.84 -42.50 38.69
C SER A 693 -0.45 -43.09 38.97
N SER A 694 0.58 -42.65 38.23
CA SER A 694 1.98 -43.07 38.42
C SER A 694 2.52 -42.63 39.78
N LEU A 695 2.23 -41.39 40.20
CA LEU A 695 2.58 -40.89 41.54
C LEU A 695 1.88 -41.67 42.66
N SER A 696 0.59 -41.98 42.49
CA SER A 696 -0.18 -42.78 43.46
C SER A 696 0.40 -44.18 43.64
N SER A 697 0.90 -44.80 42.56
CA SER A 697 1.53 -46.13 42.61
C SER A 697 2.91 -46.14 43.27
N SER A 698 3.62 -44.99 43.23
CA SER A 698 4.95 -44.84 43.82
C SER A 698 4.88 -44.36 45.29
N LEU A 699 3.78 -43.68 45.66
CA LEU A 699 3.60 -43.01 46.96
C LEU A 699 2.30 -43.47 47.63
N ASN A 700 2.22 -44.74 48.00
CA ASN A 700 1.00 -45.38 48.53
C ASN A 700 0.44 -44.77 49.84
N PHE A 701 1.20 -43.90 50.50
CA PHE A 701 0.77 -43.21 51.73
C PHE A 701 -0.03 -41.92 51.47
N LEU A 702 -0.13 -41.48 50.21
CA LEU A 702 -0.82 -40.27 49.78
C LEU A 702 -2.07 -40.59 48.96
N ASP A 703 -3.18 -39.96 49.31
CA ASP A 703 -4.39 -39.94 48.49
C ASP A 703 -4.51 -38.56 47.82
N PHE A 704 -4.13 -38.50 46.54
CA PHE A 704 -4.10 -37.25 45.77
C PHE A 704 -5.48 -36.59 45.62
N SER A 705 -6.59 -37.33 45.79
CA SER A 705 -7.94 -36.76 45.75
C SER A 705 -8.26 -35.87 46.95
N LYS A 706 -7.50 -36.03 48.06
CA LYS A 706 -7.66 -35.25 49.30
C LYS A 706 -6.62 -34.13 49.45
N LEU A 707 -5.91 -33.77 48.39
CA LEU A 707 -5.02 -32.61 48.40
C LEU A 707 -5.81 -31.34 48.71
N ASN A 708 -5.29 -30.50 49.60
CA ASN A 708 -5.85 -29.18 49.81
C ASN A 708 -5.27 -28.20 48.78
N LEU A 709 -6.08 -27.86 47.77
CA LEU A 709 -5.72 -26.93 46.70
C LEU A 709 -6.37 -25.54 46.88
N ASN A 710 -7.03 -25.29 48.01
CA ASN A 710 -7.65 -23.99 48.27
C ASN A 710 -6.57 -22.93 48.44
N ASP A 711 -6.77 -21.78 47.80
CA ASP A 711 -5.85 -20.64 47.80
C ASP A 711 -4.44 -20.97 47.28
N LEU A 712 -4.32 -22.05 46.48
CA LEU A 712 -3.06 -22.42 45.85
C LEU A 712 -2.65 -21.33 44.88
N LYS A 713 -1.47 -20.73 45.12
CA LYS A 713 -0.86 -19.75 44.22
C LYS A 713 0.27 -20.38 43.42
N ALA A 714 0.12 -20.41 42.11
CA ALA A 714 1.14 -20.87 41.17
C ALA A 714 1.66 -19.70 40.35
N HIS A 715 2.98 -19.68 40.11
CA HIS A 715 3.63 -18.73 39.24
C HIS A 715 4.36 -19.51 38.14
N LEU A 716 3.98 -19.24 36.89
CA LEU A 716 4.54 -19.81 35.67
C LEU A 716 5.26 -18.71 34.89
N ASP A 717 6.50 -18.96 34.44
CA ASP A 717 7.18 -18.14 33.44
C ASP A 717 7.17 -18.86 32.09
N PHE A 718 7.01 -18.10 31.01
CA PHE A 718 7.07 -18.59 29.63
C PHE A 718 8.28 -18.01 28.92
N LYS A 719 9.05 -18.89 28.27
CA LYS A 719 10.14 -18.47 27.41
C LYS A 719 10.38 -19.49 26.32
N ASP A 720 10.33 -19.06 25.06
CA ASP A 720 10.68 -19.84 23.87
C ASP A 720 10.00 -21.23 23.85
N GLY A 721 8.70 -21.28 24.13
CA GLY A 721 7.93 -22.54 24.17
C GLY A 721 8.11 -23.41 25.42
N MET A 722 8.89 -22.95 26.40
CA MET A 722 9.11 -23.63 27.68
C MET A 722 8.39 -22.92 28.84
N VAL A 723 7.64 -23.71 29.61
CA VAL A 723 6.96 -23.28 30.83
C VAL A 723 7.84 -23.63 32.04
N THR A 724 8.16 -22.65 32.86
CA THR A 724 8.86 -22.84 34.14
C THR A 724 7.90 -22.64 35.30
N VAL A 725 7.70 -23.67 36.09
CA VAL A 725 6.86 -23.64 37.29
C VAL A 725 7.72 -23.27 38.51
N LYS A 726 7.52 -22.06 39.04
CA LYS A 726 8.21 -21.62 40.25
C LYS A 726 7.83 -22.51 41.44
N PRO A 727 8.74 -22.68 42.42
CA PRO A 727 8.44 -23.45 43.62
C PRO A 727 7.16 -22.98 44.33
N PHE A 728 6.23 -23.89 44.56
CA PHE A 728 5.04 -23.67 45.37
C PHE A 728 4.80 -24.85 46.32
N GLN A 729 4.00 -24.63 47.37
CA GLN A 729 3.73 -25.64 48.39
C GLN A 729 2.25 -26.05 48.40
N ILE A 730 2.00 -27.37 48.42
CA ILE A 730 0.68 -27.97 48.64
C ILE A 730 0.72 -28.74 49.97
N LYS A 731 -0.44 -28.90 50.62
CA LYS A 731 -0.57 -29.70 51.84
C LYS A 731 -1.51 -30.89 51.63
N TYR A 732 -1.10 -32.04 52.17
CA TYR A 732 -1.94 -33.21 52.39
C TYR A 732 -1.85 -33.58 53.85
N GLN A 733 -2.93 -33.40 54.62
CA GLN A 733 -2.90 -33.60 56.08
C GLN A 733 -1.71 -32.85 56.73
N ASP A 734 -0.77 -33.55 57.37
CA ASP A 734 0.46 -33.00 57.95
C ASP A 734 1.72 -33.17 57.05
N ILE A 735 1.54 -33.53 55.77
CA ILE A 735 2.62 -33.59 54.77
C ILE A 735 2.64 -32.30 53.95
N ALA A 736 3.75 -31.56 54.03
CA ALA A 736 4.04 -30.43 53.16
C ALA A 736 4.75 -30.92 51.88
N ILE A 737 4.28 -30.48 50.71
CA ILE A 737 4.77 -30.92 49.40
C ILE A 737 5.25 -29.69 48.64
N ASN A 738 6.55 -29.60 48.36
CA ASN A 738 7.12 -28.51 47.55
C ASN A 738 7.29 -29.00 46.10
N VAL A 739 6.70 -28.30 45.15
CA VAL A 739 6.69 -28.66 43.73
C VAL A 739 7.35 -27.56 42.90
N SER A 740 8.25 -27.93 41.99
CA SER A 740 8.87 -27.03 41.02
C SER A 740 9.28 -27.82 39.78
N GLY A 741 9.40 -27.18 38.62
CA GLY A 741 9.84 -27.89 37.42
C GLY A 741 9.68 -27.08 36.15
N THR A 742 9.82 -27.77 35.03
CA THR A 742 9.58 -27.23 33.70
C THR A 742 8.78 -28.22 32.86
N HIS A 743 8.08 -27.70 31.86
CA HIS A 743 7.53 -28.50 30.76
C HIS A 743 7.50 -27.71 29.47
N GLY A 744 7.50 -28.41 28.34
CA GLY A 744 7.26 -27.83 27.02
C GLY A 744 5.80 -27.98 26.60
N PHE A 745 5.40 -27.22 25.57
CA PHE A 745 4.11 -27.42 24.89
C PHE A 745 4.03 -28.78 24.16
N ASP A 746 5.18 -29.43 23.91
CA ASP A 746 5.28 -30.81 23.44
C ASP A 746 4.97 -31.86 24.53
N LYS A 747 4.46 -31.42 25.69
CA LYS A 747 4.13 -32.21 26.88
C LYS A 747 5.30 -32.90 27.55
N LYS A 748 6.56 -32.67 27.15
CA LYS A 748 7.72 -33.16 27.90
C LYS A 748 7.83 -32.40 29.21
N MET A 749 8.16 -33.11 30.29
CA MET A 749 8.17 -32.54 31.63
C MET A 749 9.41 -32.93 32.41
N ASN A 750 9.82 -32.05 33.32
CA ASN A 750 10.89 -32.26 34.28
C ASN A 750 10.53 -31.57 35.60
N TYR A 751 9.96 -32.33 36.53
CA TYR A 751 9.49 -31.84 37.81
C TYR A 751 10.21 -32.50 38.98
N LYS A 752 10.31 -31.73 40.06
CA LYS A 752 10.76 -32.18 41.37
C LYS A 752 9.66 -31.90 42.38
N ALA A 753 9.21 -32.94 43.06
CA ALA A 753 8.29 -32.84 44.19
C ALA A 753 8.97 -33.37 45.46
N THR A 754 9.13 -32.53 46.47
CA THR A 754 9.72 -32.91 47.77
C THR A 754 8.62 -32.94 48.83
N PHE A 755 8.34 -34.15 49.33
CA PHE A 755 7.35 -34.46 50.34
C PHE A 755 8.02 -34.52 51.70
N ASN A 756 7.65 -33.65 52.64
CA ASN A 756 8.11 -33.73 54.03
C ASN A 756 7.23 -34.73 54.77
N VAL A 757 7.61 -36.01 54.73
CA VAL A 757 6.79 -37.13 55.20
C VAL A 757 7.04 -37.39 56.70
N PRO A 758 6.03 -37.25 57.58
CA PRO A 758 6.13 -37.67 58.97
C PRO A 758 6.44 -39.17 59.07
N ALA A 759 7.29 -39.56 60.01
CA ALA A 759 7.78 -40.93 60.13
C ALA A 759 6.67 -41.99 60.25
N LYS A 760 5.48 -41.60 60.75
CA LYS A 760 4.28 -42.46 60.86
C LYS A 760 3.75 -43.01 59.53
N TYR A 761 4.11 -42.42 58.39
CA TYR A 761 3.60 -42.82 57.07
C TYR A 761 4.46 -43.90 56.36
N PHE A 762 5.63 -44.26 56.89
CA PHE A 762 6.52 -45.28 56.28
C PHE A 762 6.15 -46.75 56.64
N GLY A 763 4.98 -46.97 57.23
CA GLY A 763 4.47 -48.31 57.54
C GLY A 763 5.34 -49.09 58.55
N SER A 764 5.25 -50.42 58.51
CA SER A 764 5.88 -51.32 59.49
C SER A 764 7.41 -51.17 59.58
N GLN A 765 8.08 -50.82 58.48
CA GLN A 765 9.53 -50.66 58.43
C GLN A 765 10.04 -49.49 59.28
N ALA A 766 9.23 -48.44 59.48
CA ALA A 766 9.55 -47.34 60.38
C ALA A 766 8.99 -47.54 61.79
N SER A 767 7.87 -48.26 61.95
CA SER A 767 7.30 -48.58 63.26
C SER A 767 8.31 -49.23 64.21
N ASP A 768 9.13 -50.15 63.72
CA ASP A 768 10.19 -50.81 64.49
C ASP A 768 11.31 -49.85 64.92
N LEU A 769 11.62 -48.86 64.07
CA LEU A 769 12.61 -47.82 64.37
C LEU A 769 12.05 -46.78 65.37
N LEU A 770 10.76 -46.47 65.26
CA LEU A 770 10.06 -45.48 66.09
C LEU A 770 9.69 -46.02 67.48
N ALA A 771 9.50 -47.33 67.64
CA ALA A 771 9.25 -47.98 68.92
C ALA A 771 10.35 -47.71 69.96
N ASN A 772 11.56 -47.38 69.49
CA ASN A 772 12.72 -47.06 70.34
C ASN A 772 12.81 -45.56 70.73
N LEU A 773 11.78 -44.75 70.46
CA LEU A 773 11.72 -43.32 70.79
C LEU A 773 10.62 -43.00 71.80
N SER A 774 10.84 -41.97 72.63
CA SER A 774 9.84 -41.45 73.58
C SER A 774 8.73 -40.72 72.82
N GLY A 775 7.47 -40.86 73.25
CA GLY A 775 6.26 -40.50 72.47
C GLY A 775 6.11 -39.05 72.00
N SER A 776 6.88 -38.08 72.51
CA SER A 776 6.93 -36.69 72.02
C SER A 776 7.93 -36.50 70.87
N ASP A 777 9.06 -37.21 70.89
CA ASP A 777 10.15 -37.08 69.91
C ASP A 777 9.80 -37.80 68.58
N ALA A 778 8.99 -38.87 68.66
CA ALA A 778 8.55 -39.65 67.50
C ALA A 778 7.47 -38.94 66.65
N LYS A 779 6.68 -38.03 67.24
CA LYS A 779 5.53 -37.38 66.56
C LYS A 779 5.94 -36.24 65.63
N ASN A 780 7.10 -35.61 65.84
CA ASN A 780 7.54 -34.43 65.10
C ASN A 780 8.65 -34.73 64.07
N LEU A 781 9.03 -36.00 63.90
CA LEU A 781 10.11 -36.39 62.99
C LEU A 781 9.59 -36.51 61.55
N THR A 782 10.07 -35.63 60.67
CA THR A 782 9.73 -35.62 59.24
C THR A 782 10.97 -35.87 58.39
N VAL A 783 10.82 -36.65 57.32
CA VAL A 783 11.90 -36.94 56.37
C VAL A 783 11.50 -36.47 54.98
N PRO A 784 12.35 -35.70 54.28
CA PRO A 784 12.09 -35.33 52.90
C PRO A 784 12.19 -36.57 51.99
N VAL A 785 11.13 -36.84 51.25
CA VAL A 785 11.10 -37.80 50.14
C VAL A 785 11.01 -36.99 48.85
N THR A 786 11.95 -37.13 47.94
CA THR A 786 11.98 -36.46 46.64
C THR A 786 11.49 -37.40 45.55
N ALA A 787 10.49 -36.97 44.78
CA ALA A 787 10.11 -37.57 43.51
C ALA A 787 10.66 -36.70 42.36
N LEU A 788 11.45 -37.32 41.49
CA LEU A 788 11.84 -36.78 40.20
C LEU A 788 10.86 -37.32 39.15
N ILE A 789 10.22 -36.40 38.44
CA ILE A 789 9.13 -36.68 37.52
C ILE A 789 9.58 -36.24 36.13
N GLY A 790 9.74 -37.20 35.22
CA GLY A 790 10.16 -36.96 33.83
C GLY A 790 9.20 -37.61 32.83
N GLY A 791 9.64 -37.70 31.57
CA GLY A 791 8.84 -38.26 30.48
C GLY A 791 7.85 -37.23 29.91
N THR A 792 6.69 -37.70 29.48
CA THR A 792 5.58 -36.83 29.03
C THR A 792 4.39 -36.97 29.98
N PHE A 793 3.49 -35.99 29.98
CA PHE A 793 2.26 -36.08 30.81
C PHE A 793 1.40 -37.33 30.51
N ASP A 794 1.43 -37.80 29.26
CA ASP A 794 0.72 -39.01 28.81
C ASP A 794 1.46 -40.30 29.19
N ASN A 795 2.81 -40.26 29.27
CA ASN A 795 3.66 -41.40 29.66
C ASN A 795 4.72 -40.96 30.69
N PRO A 796 4.32 -40.79 31.97
CA PRO A 796 5.17 -40.24 33.02
C PRO A 796 6.19 -41.26 33.54
N SER A 797 7.41 -40.81 33.82
CA SER A 797 8.40 -41.56 34.60
C SER A 797 8.55 -40.93 35.98
N VAL A 798 8.32 -41.70 37.04
CA VAL A 798 8.44 -41.24 38.43
C VAL A 798 9.53 -42.05 39.11
N ASN A 799 10.57 -41.37 39.61
CA ASN A 799 11.63 -41.97 40.41
C ASN A 799 11.66 -41.32 41.79
N THR A 800 11.66 -42.11 42.86
CA THR A 800 11.58 -41.61 44.24
C THR A 800 12.78 -42.08 45.07
N ASP A 801 13.24 -41.26 46.00
CA ASP A 801 14.33 -41.60 46.93
C ASP A 801 13.84 -42.30 48.22
N MET A 802 12.64 -42.92 48.19
CA MET A 802 11.97 -43.45 49.38
C MET A 802 12.84 -44.43 50.20
N GLN A 803 13.60 -45.31 49.55
CA GLN A 803 14.52 -46.23 50.24
C GLN A 803 15.66 -45.50 50.95
N SER A 804 16.22 -44.48 50.32
CA SER A 804 17.25 -43.62 50.91
C SER A 804 16.69 -42.77 52.05
N ALA A 805 15.45 -42.29 51.93
CA ALA A 805 14.75 -41.57 53.00
C ALA A 805 14.58 -42.44 54.26
N ILE A 806 14.22 -43.72 54.13
CA ILE A 806 14.14 -44.66 55.26
C ILE A 806 15.52 -44.89 55.91
N SER A 807 16.58 -45.00 55.09
CA SER A 807 17.96 -45.13 55.60
C SER A 807 18.41 -43.87 56.37
N ASN A 808 18.05 -42.69 55.87
CA ASN A 808 18.30 -41.41 56.54
C ASN A 808 17.49 -41.27 57.83
N LEU A 809 16.24 -41.75 57.87
CA LEU A 809 15.43 -41.83 59.08
C LEU A 809 16.14 -42.67 60.15
N ALA A 810 16.58 -43.88 59.80
CA ALA A 810 17.30 -44.76 60.72
C ALA A 810 18.58 -44.09 61.27
N THR A 811 19.30 -43.35 60.41
CA THR A 811 20.50 -42.59 60.78
C THR A 811 20.16 -41.42 61.71
N GLN A 812 19.08 -40.67 61.46
CA GLN A 812 18.62 -39.60 62.34
C GLN A 812 18.18 -40.12 63.71
N ILE A 813 17.47 -41.24 63.76
CA ILE A 813 17.04 -41.89 65.00
C ILE A 813 18.27 -42.37 65.79
N ALA A 814 19.24 -43.03 65.13
CA ALA A 814 20.48 -43.46 65.75
C ALA A 814 21.31 -42.29 66.30
N ASN A 815 21.39 -41.18 65.56
CA ASN A 815 22.08 -39.97 66.01
C ASN A 815 21.35 -39.30 67.19
N ASN A 816 20.01 -39.24 67.17
CA ASN A 816 19.22 -38.69 68.28
C ASN A 816 19.34 -39.54 69.55
N GLN A 817 19.32 -40.87 69.44
CA GLN A 817 19.57 -41.78 70.57
C GLN A 817 21.00 -41.66 71.10
N LYS A 818 22.00 -41.59 70.21
CA LYS A 818 23.40 -41.33 70.58
C LYS A 818 23.52 -40.02 71.35
N GLN A 819 22.88 -38.95 70.88
CA GLN A 819 22.90 -37.65 71.56
C GLN A 819 22.17 -37.70 72.92
N LYS A 820 21.05 -38.43 73.01
CA LYS A 820 20.30 -38.64 74.26
C LYS A 820 21.11 -39.43 75.28
N LEU A 821 21.83 -40.47 74.85
CA LEU A 821 22.75 -41.25 75.69
C LEU A 821 23.98 -40.45 76.10
N ILE A 822 24.52 -39.60 75.21
CA ILE A 822 25.58 -38.64 75.57
C ILE A 822 25.07 -37.66 76.62
N ASN A 823 23.87 -37.10 76.45
CA ASN A 823 23.25 -36.16 77.39
C ASN A 823 22.86 -36.80 78.72
N GLN A 824 22.42 -38.07 78.72
CA GLN A 824 22.17 -38.85 79.93
C GLN A 824 23.49 -39.25 80.63
N GLY A 825 24.54 -39.55 79.87
CA GLY A 825 25.88 -39.84 80.37
C GLY A 825 26.56 -38.61 80.97
N THR A 826 26.47 -37.45 80.32
CA THR A 826 26.95 -36.17 80.87
C THR A 826 26.09 -35.70 82.05
N GLY A 827 24.78 -35.97 82.04
CA GLY A 827 23.90 -35.73 83.18
C GLY A 827 24.19 -36.64 84.39
N ALA A 828 24.55 -37.90 84.16
CA ALA A 828 24.94 -38.83 85.22
C ALA A 828 26.36 -38.55 85.76
N LEU A 829 27.30 -38.18 84.88
CA LEU A 829 28.65 -37.72 85.27
C LEU A 829 28.61 -36.38 86.01
N GLY A 830 27.72 -35.47 85.62
CA GLY A 830 27.49 -34.19 86.31
C GLY A 830 26.88 -34.34 87.72
N ASN A 831 26.17 -35.44 87.98
CA ASN A 831 25.60 -35.74 89.31
C ASN A 831 26.53 -36.55 90.22
N LEU A 832 27.52 -37.27 89.68
CA LEU A 832 28.55 -38.02 90.45
C LEU A 832 29.79 -37.18 90.79
N LEU A 833 30.05 -36.11 90.04
CA LEU A 833 31.12 -35.14 90.29
C LEU A 833 30.48 -33.85 90.83
N GLY A 834 30.22 -33.81 92.13
CA GLY A 834 29.60 -32.64 92.77
C GLY A 834 30.39 -31.34 92.54
N GLY A 835 29.65 -30.25 92.32
CA GLY A 835 30.16 -28.89 92.50
C GLY A 835 30.43 -28.08 91.22
N ASN A 836 29.39 -27.38 90.77
CA ASN A 836 29.37 -26.00 90.27
C ASN A 836 30.73 -25.37 89.84
N LYS A 837 30.92 -25.13 88.54
CA LYS A 837 31.53 -23.89 88.02
C LYS A 837 31.40 -23.74 86.51
N SER A 838 30.78 -22.62 86.13
CA SER A 838 30.98 -21.92 84.87
C SER A 838 32.47 -21.72 84.58
N VAL A 839 32.91 -22.08 83.37
CA VAL A 839 34.08 -21.45 82.75
C VAL A 839 33.77 -21.11 81.30
N ASN A 840 34.01 -19.83 81.05
CA ASN A 840 33.86 -19.02 79.86
C ASN A 840 34.68 -19.49 78.65
N ASP A 841 34.15 -19.13 77.48
CA ASP A 841 34.83 -18.34 76.43
C ASP A 841 36.13 -18.87 75.77
N SER A 842 36.06 -18.87 74.44
CA SER A 842 37.14 -18.60 73.47
C SER A 842 38.26 -19.62 73.21
N ILE A 843 38.47 -19.85 71.90
CA ILE A 843 39.72 -19.93 71.13
C ILE A 843 39.79 -21.13 70.14
N LYS A 844 40.08 -20.70 68.91
CA LYS A 844 40.37 -21.34 67.63
C LYS A 844 41.29 -22.58 67.60
N LYS A 845 41.16 -23.23 66.43
CA LYS A 845 42.16 -23.94 65.58
C LYS A 845 42.36 -25.45 65.77
N ASP A 846 41.81 -26.17 64.80
CA ASP A 846 42.51 -26.90 63.73
C ASP A 846 43.42 -28.11 64.05
N SER A 847 43.06 -29.19 63.37
CA SER A 847 43.89 -30.27 62.81
C SER A 847 44.35 -31.46 63.69
N THR A 848 44.13 -32.62 63.09
CA THR A 848 44.89 -33.89 63.15
C THR A 848 44.62 -34.93 64.27
N THR A 849 43.86 -35.95 63.85
CA THR A 849 44.13 -37.40 64.00
C THR A 849 44.66 -37.94 65.33
N THR A 850 43.81 -38.69 66.04
CA THR A 850 44.11 -40.11 66.37
C THR A 850 42.83 -40.89 66.71
N LYS A 851 42.63 -41.99 65.96
CA LYS A 851 41.60 -43.01 66.16
C LYS A 851 41.97 -43.98 67.29
N LYS A 852 40.98 -44.79 67.69
CA LYS A 852 41.04 -46.09 68.41
C LYS A 852 40.97 -45.97 69.94
N PRO A 853 39.76 -45.94 70.54
CA PRO A 853 39.16 -47.23 70.93
C PRO A 853 37.61 -47.35 70.84
N VAL A 854 36.88 -46.44 70.17
CA VAL A 854 35.38 -46.50 70.15
C VAL A 854 34.80 -47.23 68.92
N GLU A 855 35.59 -47.39 67.85
CA GLU A 855 35.18 -48.08 66.61
C GLU A 855 34.98 -49.60 66.79
N GLU A 856 35.60 -50.22 67.81
CA GLU A 856 35.48 -51.66 68.08
C GLU A 856 34.23 -52.03 68.91
N ALA A 857 33.73 -51.12 69.75
CA ALA A 857 32.48 -51.34 70.49
C ALA A 857 31.23 -51.22 69.59
N ALA A 858 31.31 -50.44 68.50
CA ALA A 858 30.20 -50.27 67.55
C ALA A 858 30.09 -51.43 66.54
N LYS A 859 31.21 -52.07 66.16
CA LYS A 859 31.20 -53.21 65.21
C LYS A 859 30.65 -54.51 65.81
N SER A 860 30.78 -54.73 67.11
CA SER A 860 30.28 -55.95 67.77
C SER A 860 28.75 -55.96 67.92
N LEU A 861 28.12 -54.79 68.07
CA LEU A 861 26.66 -54.66 68.14
C LEU A 861 25.98 -54.82 66.78
N ILE A 862 26.62 -54.38 65.69
CA ILE A 862 26.06 -54.46 64.33
C ILE A 862 26.18 -55.89 63.76
N ASN A 863 27.25 -56.64 64.04
CA ASN A 863 27.41 -58.01 63.55
C ASN A 863 26.43 -59.02 64.19
N ASN A 864 25.98 -58.78 65.43
CA ASN A 864 24.99 -59.64 66.09
C ASN A 864 23.57 -59.48 65.53
N ILE A 865 23.26 -58.36 64.88
CA ILE A 865 21.92 -58.09 64.32
C ILE A 865 21.78 -58.63 62.89
N PHE A 866 22.87 -58.75 62.12
CA PHE A 866 22.83 -59.12 60.70
C PHE A 866 23.35 -60.54 60.36
N GLY A 867 23.82 -61.31 61.34
CA GLY A 867 24.51 -62.58 61.11
C GLY A 867 23.63 -63.84 61.15
N ASN A 868 22.51 -63.94 60.42
CA ASN A 868 21.87 -65.25 60.22
C ASN A 868 20.92 -65.37 59.01
N ARG A 869 21.46 -65.48 57.79
CA ARG A 869 20.81 -66.22 56.70
C ARG A 869 21.86 -66.97 55.86
N LYS A 870 21.76 -68.31 55.89
CA LYS A 870 22.59 -69.26 55.13
C LYS A 870 22.39 -69.07 53.62
N LYS A 871 23.50 -69.02 52.87
CA LYS A 871 23.54 -69.16 51.41
C LYS A 871 23.11 -70.58 50.98
N LYS A 872 22.24 -70.68 49.98
CA LYS A 872 22.15 -71.84 49.07
C LYS A 872 22.66 -71.41 47.69
N LYS A 873 23.35 -72.36 47.04
CA LYS A 873 24.18 -72.28 45.83
C LYS A 873 23.43 -71.93 44.53
N ASP A 874 24.23 -71.45 43.59
CA ASP A 874 24.04 -71.25 42.16
C ASP A 874 23.30 -72.36 41.39
N THR A 875 22.59 -71.97 40.32
CA THR A 875 22.90 -72.38 38.92
C THR A 875 22.14 -71.52 37.89
N VAL A 876 22.91 -70.78 37.09
CA VAL A 876 22.88 -70.60 35.62
C VAL A 876 21.67 -71.15 34.84
N ASN A 877 20.89 -70.27 34.18
CA ASN A 877 21.02 -69.90 32.76
C ASN A 877 20.08 -68.72 32.44
#